data_AF-A0A7M7JV17-F1
#
_entry.id   AF-A0A7M7JV17-F1
#
_cell.length_a   1.000
_cell.length_b   1.000
_cell.length_c   1.000
_cell.angle_alpha   90.00
_cell.angle_beta   90.00
_cell.angle_gamma   90.00
#
_symmetry.space_group_name_H-M   'P 1'
#
loop_
_entity.id
_entity.type
_entity.pdbx_description
1 polymer ?
#
loop_
_entity_poly.entity_id
_entity_poly.type
_entity_poly.pdbx_seq_one_letter_code
_entity_poly.pdbx_strand_id
1 'polypeptide(L)'
;MEVWLRSRKIALDPASAARTTGKLPRIASDVDASPKTMRVYWHTIHWRRLLAAGVVLISLALFLPLVALSYLDRGIFSSNEIQEVGALSENEKIRLSVRIELRDLEKKRTNIRFELDRLQQEWDSRNEKIVLQKRELNGVKLSLNEAMRTLEELSKAKPALVRMPLSIPAEEVVSTPRRRKIVNTVKDCSLEQCFDLSRCPLRNPFQVFAYPLDPHRLPGVPPSLVNALSSAIHLNHYVTDNPRTACLFLHVTSSQAILTPVTKAGQTTGQTTTSPMANVSTLRYWNGDGANHLLLVLDNCTTVSPDQGGGCNLAPVDRVGRAIVARQTFPAGSFRPGFDYVMPTWVDQSQPRLSLPSILPARRKYLLSFSGSYIEPEETETTLEIAKSSLSDKYVQGLLGQFSDSDDLLHIRTNCIDDNELNYVQGLVGQWVECSVHDRAEREPLADATFALVMAPRADFYRASDLFTKRLLKVMRHGAIPVILGNDVELPFSQQIEWEKAAVILLKARAPELHLVLKTYSDADIVALRRQGRRLMENYLATPKLSIDTLLTAMRFVLKMPAAPERDEPSNPVANLSFGLVNQQQFSSETDEMLGPVETSYSSLSYQRNFSLTLNNWRQLFNADFAPHRMAPWRPDDPLLPSDAKFRGSSFGFRPIGFGAGGSGKEFSEALGGNWPREQFTAVILTYERQQVLLEGISSLKGLPYLNKVVVVWNGPQTPGPETLTWPDIGVPIQVIKAPINSLNNRFVPWDVIETEAVLCLDDDGRLRHDELVFAFRVWRENRDRIVGFPGRFHAFDSIHKSWNYNSNHSCELSMVLTGAAFVHKFYLYAYTNYMQPEIRQIVDRLMNCEDIALNFLVSHLTRKPPLKVTSKWTFRCPGCPVALSEHDSHFLERHDCINKFSQIYGYNPLLYTQLRADSVLFKTRVPHDKQKCFKYV
;
A
#
# COMPACT_ATOMS: atom_id res chain seq x y z
N MET A 1 20.58 36.57 -42.08
CA MET A 1 21.17 36.22 -40.77
C MET A 1 21.14 34.69 -40.60
N GLU A 2 22.04 33.88 -41.16
CA GLU A 2 23.29 34.12 -41.90
C GLU A 2 24.46 34.77 -41.13
N VAL A 3 25.64 34.15 -41.31
CA VAL A 3 27.04 34.59 -41.06
C VAL A 3 27.46 35.01 -39.63
N TRP A 4 28.21 34.14 -38.93
CA TRP A 4 29.66 34.36 -38.74
C TRP A 4 30.45 33.08 -38.44
N LEU A 5 31.76 33.10 -38.69
CA LEU A 5 32.62 31.92 -38.77
C LEU A 5 34.10 32.28 -38.53
N ARG A 6 34.91 31.31 -38.06
CA ARG A 6 36.40 31.32 -38.03
C ARG A 6 37.03 32.37 -37.07
N SER A 7 38.32 32.35 -36.72
CA SER A 7 39.46 31.49 -37.11
C SER A 7 40.59 31.50 -36.07
N ARG A 8 41.41 30.44 -36.00
CA ARG A 8 42.89 30.55 -35.91
C ARG A 8 43.59 29.23 -36.29
N LYS A 9 44.82 29.32 -36.83
CA LYS A 9 45.58 28.21 -37.45
C LYS A 9 47.07 28.55 -37.54
N ILE A 10 47.94 27.70 -37.00
CA ILE A 10 49.42 27.65 -37.14
C ILE A 10 49.75 26.14 -37.06
N ALA A 11 50.20 25.46 -38.12
CA ALA A 11 51.60 25.26 -38.57
C ALA A 11 52.48 24.54 -37.52
N LEU A 12 53.33 23.56 -37.83
CA LEU A 12 54.01 23.22 -39.10
C LEU A 12 53.90 21.72 -39.49
N ASP A 13 54.42 21.40 -40.68
CA ASP A 13 54.65 20.06 -41.26
C ASP A 13 56.06 20.11 -41.91
N PRO A 14 56.81 18.98 -42.08
CA PRO A 14 56.91 18.45 -43.46
C PRO A 14 57.27 16.95 -43.64
N ALA A 15 56.88 16.43 -44.82
CA ALA A 15 57.54 15.39 -45.63
C ALA A 15 57.42 13.91 -45.17
N SER A 16 57.36 12.87 -46.04
CA SER A 16 57.49 12.81 -47.52
C SER A 16 56.76 11.59 -48.14
N ALA A 17 56.56 11.60 -49.48
CA ALA A 17 56.32 10.45 -50.38
C ALA A 17 55.07 9.54 -50.17
N ALA A 18 54.45 8.91 -51.18
CA ALA A 18 54.44 9.06 -52.66
C ALA A 18 53.11 8.48 -53.24
N ARG A 19 52.86 8.62 -54.55
CA ARG A 19 51.59 8.20 -55.23
C ARG A 19 51.72 6.90 -56.04
N THR A 20 50.67 6.06 -56.02
CA THR A 20 49.97 5.41 -57.18
C THR A 20 48.58 4.92 -56.68
N THR A 21 47.46 4.75 -57.40
CA THR A 21 46.96 4.97 -58.80
C THR A 21 46.97 3.81 -59.83
N GLY A 22 45.87 3.04 -59.87
CA GLY A 22 45.44 2.10 -60.94
C GLY A 22 44.67 0.90 -60.35
N LYS A 23 43.40 0.54 -60.64
CA LYS A 23 42.46 0.52 -61.80
C LYS A 23 42.48 -0.76 -62.69
N LEU A 24 41.51 -1.66 -62.41
CA LEU A 24 40.58 -2.33 -63.37
C LEU A 24 41.17 -3.35 -64.39
N PRO A 25 40.36 -4.13 -65.16
CA PRO A 25 39.15 -4.93 -64.79
C PRO A 25 39.05 -6.32 -65.53
N ARG A 26 37.85 -6.95 -65.47
CA ARG A 26 37.38 -8.19 -66.19
C ARG A 26 37.82 -9.51 -65.52
N ILE A 27 37.07 -10.61 -65.60
CA ILE A 27 36.08 -11.10 -66.61
C ILE A 27 34.66 -11.33 -65.99
N ALA A 28 33.66 -11.62 -66.84
CA ALA A 28 32.26 -11.97 -66.55
C ALA A 28 32.13 -13.29 -65.71
N SER A 29 30.97 -13.82 -65.27
CA SER A 29 29.54 -13.66 -65.68
C SER A 29 28.63 -14.41 -64.67
N ASP A 30 27.32 -14.15 -64.50
CA ASP A 30 26.48 -12.94 -64.74
C ASP A 30 25.04 -13.12 -64.17
N VAL A 31 24.30 -12.01 -64.01
CA VAL A 31 22.82 -11.87 -63.77
C VAL A 31 22.21 -12.41 -62.44
N ASP A 32 21.18 -11.69 -61.99
CA ASP A 32 20.52 -11.71 -60.67
C ASP A 32 19.37 -12.73 -60.44
N ALA A 33 18.92 -12.76 -59.18
CA ALA A 33 17.57 -13.14 -58.67
C ALA A 33 17.31 -14.56 -58.10
N SER A 34 16.46 -14.59 -57.06
CA SER A 34 16.13 -15.72 -56.17
C SER A 34 15.02 -16.66 -56.70
N PRO A 35 14.85 -17.87 -56.13
CA PRO A 35 13.82 -18.01 -55.07
C PRO A 35 14.15 -19.00 -53.93
N LYS A 36 13.19 -19.24 -53.02
CA LYS A 36 13.24 -20.22 -51.92
C LYS A 36 12.90 -21.65 -52.38
N THR A 37 13.33 -22.66 -51.61
CA THR A 37 12.93 -24.09 -51.65
C THR A 37 13.32 -24.85 -52.95
N MET A 38 13.57 -26.16 -52.99
CA MET A 38 13.18 -27.29 -52.12
C MET A 38 14.12 -28.53 -52.31
N ARG A 39 14.17 -29.43 -51.31
CA ARG A 39 14.50 -30.89 -51.31
C ARG A 39 15.13 -31.56 -52.56
N VAL A 40 16.04 -32.53 -52.33
CA VAL A 40 15.80 -33.98 -52.59
C VAL A 40 16.51 -34.86 -51.53
N TYR A 41 15.86 -35.97 -51.22
CA TYR A 41 16.18 -37.10 -50.33
C TYR A 41 17.55 -37.81 -50.52
N TRP A 42 18.01 -38.54 -49.48
CA TRP A 42 17.97 -40.02 -49.44
C TRP A 42 17.99 -40.57 -47.99
N HIS A 43 17.84 -41.88 -47.81
CA HIS A 43 17.04 -42.45 -46.71
C HIS A 43 17.78 -43.37 -45.71
N THR A 44 17.65 -43.08 -44.40
CA THR A 44 17.58 -44.04 -43.26
C THR A 44 18.79 -44.94 -42.87
N ILE A 45 18.63 -45.57 -41.69
CA ILE A 45 19.44 -46.65 -41.06
C ILE A 45 20.81 -46.23 -40.48
N HIS A 46 20.84 -45.92 -39.18
CA HIS A 46 21.81 -46.53 -38.23
C HIS A 46 21.52 -46.33 -36.72
N TRP A 47 20.26 -46.33 -36.28
CA TRP A 47 19.89 -46.45 -34.85
C TRP A 47 20.16 -47.88 -34.29
N ARG A 48 21.42 -48.31 -34.32
CA ARG A 48 21.87 -49.65 -33.87
C ARG A 48 23.26 -49.68 -33.20
N ARG A 49 23.87 -48.54 -32.88
CA ARG A 49 25.23 -48.47 -32.28
C ARG A 49 25.35 -47.87 -30.87
N LEU A 50 24.24 -47.47 -30.23
CA LEU A 50 24.25 -47.04 -28.82
C LEU A 50 23.64 -48.06 -27.83
N LEU A 51 22.75 -48.96 -28.28
CA LEU A 51 22.23 -50.05 -27.44
C LEU A 51 23.20 -51.23 -27.27
N ALA A 52 24.31 -51.27 -28.01
CA ALA A 52 25.31 -52.35 -27.94
C ALA A 52 26.30 -52.21 -26.78
N ALA A 53 26.45 -51.02 -26.19
CA ALA A 53 27.41 -50.77 -25.11
C ALA A 53 26.86 -51.12 -23.71
N GLY A 54 25.57 -50.87 -23.46
CA GLY A 54 24.97 -51.07 -22.14
C GLY A 54 24.77 -52.53 -21.74
N VAL A 55 24.44 -53.40 -22.70
CA VAL A 55 24.09 -54.81 -22.42
C VAL A 55 25.33 -55.64 -22.05
N VAL A 56 26.47 -55.42 -22.72
CA VAL A 56 27.71 -56.19 -22.49
C VAL A 56 28.28 -55.97 -21.09
N LEU A 57 28.17 -54.75 -20.54
CA LEU A 57 28.66 -54.42 -19.20
C LEU A 57 27.80 -55.03 -18.08
N ILE A 58 26.51 -55.26 -18.31
CA ILE A 58 25.61 -55.86 -17.31
C ILE A 58 25.74 -57.40 -17.32
N SER A 59 25.95 -58.03 -18.49
CA SER A 59 26.17 -59.48 -18.58
C SER A 59 27.50 -59.97 -18.00
N LEU A 60 28.52 -59.11 -17.88
CA LEU A 60 29.83 -59.47 -17.30
C LEU A 60 29.91 -59.35 -15.77
N ALA A 61 29.00 -58.62 -15.14
CA ALA A 61 29.00 -58.38 -13.69
C ALA A 61 28.25 -59.45 -12.86
N LEU A 62 27.56 -60.40 -13.52
CA LEU A 62 26.62 -61.34 -12.87
C LEU A 62 26.92 -62.83 -13.09
N PHE A 63 28.05 -63.19 -13.71
CA PHE A 63 28.36 -64.59 -14.06
C PHE A 63 29.75 -65.12 -13.66
N LEU A 64 30.48 -64.39 -12.80
CA LEU A 64 31.74 -64.84 -12.20
C LEU A 64 31.75 -64.55 -10.69
N PRO A 65 30.83 -65.17 -9.92
CA PRO A 65 31.31 -66.21 -9.01
C PRO A 65 30.28 -67.33 -8.73
N LEU A 66 30.24 -68.41 -9.52
CA LEU A 66 29.49 -69.63 -9.13
C LEU A 66 29.93 -70.97 -9.79
N VAL A 67 31.16 -71.06 -10.32
CA VAL A 67 31.75 -72.34 -10.83
C VAL A 67 33.11 -72.63 -10.17
N ALA A 68 33.26 -72.21 -8.91
CA ALA A 68 34.43 -72.49 -8.07
C ALA A 68 34.18 -73.62 -7.04
N LEU A 69 33.10 -74.39 -7.21
CA LEU A 69 32.61 -75.42 -6.27
C LEU A 69 32.19 -76.71 -6.99
N SER A 70 33.04 -77.23 -7.89
CA SER A 70 32.80 -78.54 -8.53
C SER A 70 34.06 -79.31 -8.94
N TYR A 71 35.24 -78.97 -8.43
CA TYR A 71 36.49 -79.74 -8.64
C TYR A 71 37.39 -79.75 -7.39
N LEU A 72 36.83 -80.24 -6.28
CA LEU A 72 37.54 -80.54 -5.03
C LEU A 72 36.98 -81.81 -4.38
N ASP A 73 37.37 -82.98 -4.90
CA ASP A 73 37.73 -84.18 -4.12
C ASP A 73 38.39 -85.23 -5.05
N ARG A 74 39.15 -86.17 -4.48
CA ARG A 74 39.88 -87.30 -5.08
C ARG A 74 41.22 -86.97 -5.75
N GLY A 75 42.22 -86.75 -4.89
CA GLY A 75 43.66 -86.81 -5.21
C GLY A 75 44.44 -87.30 -3.99
N ILE A 76 44.40 -88.61 -3.72
CA ILE A 76 44.97 -89.22 -2.50
C ILE A 76 46.51 -89.26 -2.58
N PHE A 77 47.16 -89.03 -1.43
CA PHE A 77 48.61 -89.15 -1.24
C PHE A 77 49.18 -90.50 -1.70
N SER A 78 50.32 -90.47 -2.41
CA SER A 78 51.40 -91.44 -2.20
C SER A 78 52.77 -90.89 -2.61
N SER A 79 53.77 -91.14 -1.75
CA SER A 79 55.20 -91.36 -2.06
C SER A 79 55.94 -90.50 -3.11
N ASN A 80 56.91 -89.72 -2.59
CA ASN A 80 58.30 -89.63 -3.05
C ASN A 80 58.62 -89.30 -4.51
N GLU A 81 59.21 -88.12 -4.74
CA GLU A 81 60.58 -88.01 -5.29
C GLU A 81 61.17 -86.60 -5.05
N ILE A 82 62.35 -86.51 -4.41
CA ILE A 82 63.13 -85.27 -4.25
C ILE A 82 64.58 -85.57 -4.61
N GLN A 83 64.85 -85.64 -5.92
CA GLN A 83 66.15 -85.67 -6.60
C GLN A 83 65.84 -85.55 -8.11
N GLU A 84 66.62 -84.88 -8.98
CA GLU A 84 67.94 -84.26 -8.84
C GLU A 84 67.96 -82.81 -9.37
N VAL A 85 69.11 -82.12 -9.26
CA VAL A 85 69.32 -80.74 -9.74
C VAL A 85 70.09 -80.72 -11.07
N GLY A 86 69.47 -80.22 -12.14
CA GLY A 86 70.06 -80.14 -13.48
C GLY A 86 70.05 -78.74 -14.11
N ALA A 87 71.19 -78.04 -14.02
CA ALA A 87 71.63 -76.91 -14.87
C ALA A 87 70.59 -75.97 -15.52
N LEU A 88 70.18 -74.91 -14.81
CA LEU A 88 69.74 -73.64 -15.43
C LEU A 88 70.92 -72.69 -15.61
N SER A 89 70.96 -71.94 -16.71
CA SER A 89 72.11 -71.09 -17.06
C SER A 89 72.25 -69.87 -16.13
N GLU A 90 73.48 -69.38 -15.98
CA GLU A 90 73.79 -68.27 -15.08
C GLU A 90 73.11 -66.95 -15.50
N ASN A 91 73.03 -66.69 -16.80
CA ASN A 91 72.26 -65.58 -17.36
C ASN A 91 70.76 -65.65 -17.02
N GLU A 92 70.16 -66.85 -16.97
CA GLU A 92 68.76 -67.01 -16.59
C GLU A 92 68.52 -66.79 -15.10
N LYS A 93 69.46 -67.22 -14.23
CA LYS A 93 69.42 -66.92 -12.79
C LYS A 93 69.48 -65.41 -12.54
N ILE A 94 70.39 -64.70 -13.21
CA ILE A 94 70.48 -63.23 -13.13
C ILE A 94 69.19 -62.59 -13.66
N ARG A 95 68.67 -63.05 -14.81
CA ARG A 95 67.43 -62.52 -15.41
C ARG A 95 66.18 -62.81 -14.57
N LEU A 96 66.16 -63.88 -13.79
CA LEU A 96 65.10 -64.18 -12.83
C LEU A 96 65.21 -63.28 -11.59
N SER A 97 66.43 -63.13 -11.04
CA SER A 97 66.72 -62.24 -9.90
C SER A 97 66.32 -60.80 -10.20
N VAL A 98 66.80 -60.23 -11.33
CA VAL A 98 66.47 -58.88 -11.77
C VAL A 98 64.97 -58.70 -12.04
N ARG A 99 64.25 -59.74 -12.49
CA ARG A 99 62.78 -59.70 -12.61
C ARG A 99 62.06 -59.68 -11.27
N ILE A 100 62.55 -60.40 -10.27
CA ILE A 100 62.00 -60.39 -8.90
C ILE A 100 62.25 -59.01 -8.27
N GLU A 101 63.46 -58.47 -8.40
CA GLU A 101 63.81 -57.14 -7.90
C GLU A 101 63.00 -56.02 -8.59
N LEU A 102 62.85 -56.06 -9.93
CA LEU A 102 61.96 -55.14 -10.64
C LEU A 102 60.51 -55.25 -10.17
N ARG A 103 59.99 -56.46 -9.92
CA ARG A 103 58.62 -56.67 -9.44
C ARG A 103 58.43 -56.09 -8.04
N ASP A 104 59.40 -56.23 -7.14
CA ASP A 104 59.36 -55.62 -5.81
C ASP A 104 59.57 -54.10 -5.84
N LEU A 105 60.37 -53.58 -6.78
CA LEU A 105 60.48 -52.13 -7.02
C LEU A 105 59.19 -51.54 -7.59
N GLU A 106 58.50 -52.23 -8.50
CA GLU A 106 57.18 -51.80 -8.97
C GLU A 106 56.12 -51.88 -7.87
N LYS A 107 56.14 -52.93 -7.03
CA LYS A 107 55.27 -53.06 -5.85
C LYS A 107 55.51 -51.94 -4.83
N LYS A 108 56.78 -51.57 -4.58
CA LYS A 108 57.14 -50.38 -3.79
C LYS A 108 56.62 -49.09 -4.44
N ARG A 109 56.79 -48.92 -5.76
CA ARG A 109 56.27 -47.76 -6.52
C ARG A 109 54.75 -47.63 -6.43
N THR A 110 53.99 -48.74 -6.47
CA THR A 110 52.53 -48.71 -6.31
C THR A 110 52.10 -48.38 -4.89
N ASN A 111 52.78 -48.91 -3.86
CA ASN A 111 52.51 -48.51 -2.47
C ASN A 111 52.80 -47.02 -2.25
N ILE A 112 53.95 -46.52 -2.71
CA ILE A 112 54.32 -45.10 -2.56
C ILE A 112 53.32 -44.18 -3.27
N ARG A 113 52.79 -44.57 -4.43
CA ARG A 113 51.70 -43.83 -5.11
C ARG A 113 50.41 -43.84 -4.29
N PHE A 114 49.99 -45.00 -3.78
CA PHE A 114 48.79 -45.09 -2.94
C PHE A 114 48.91 -44.26 -1.66
N GLU A 115 50.08 -44.22 -1.04
CA GLU A 115 50.34 -43.32 0.10
C GLU A 115 50.35 -41.84 -0.31
N LEU A 116 50.91 -41.49 -1.47
CA LEU A 116 50.87 -40.13 -2.00
C LEU A 116 49.43 -39.66 -2.26
N ASP A 117 48.62 -40.50 -2.90
CA ASP A 117 47.21 -40.22 -3.19
C ASP A 117 46.39 -40.07 -1.89
N ARG A 118 46.65 -40.92 -0.89
CA ARG A 118 46.05 -40.80 0.46
C ARG A 118 46.48 -39.50 1.15
N LEU A 119 47.77 -39.17 1.14
CA LEU A 119 48.29 -37.95 1.76
C LEU A 119 47.79 -36.70 1.05
N GLN A 120 47.57 -36.75 -0.26
CA GLN A 120 46.93 -35.68 -1.02
C GLN A 120 45.47 -35.50 -0.60
N GLN A 121 44.67 -36.57 -0.52
CA GLN A 121 43.29 -36.49 0.00
C GLN A 121 43.22 -35.98 1.45
N GLU A 122 44.15 -36.40 2.31
CA GLU A 122 44.27 -35.86 3.67
C GLU A 122 44.68 -34.38 3.68
N TRP A 123 45.55 -33.95 2.77
CA TRP A 123 45.95 -32.54 2.62
C TRP A 123 44.78 -31.69 2.12
N ASP A 124 44.08 -32.10 1.07
CA ASP A 124 42.91 -31.41 0.52
C ASP A 124 41.80 -31.26 1.58
N SER A 125 41.46 -32.34 2.29
CA SER A 125 40.45 -32.29 3.37
C SER A 125 40.88 -31.42 4.56
N ARG A 126 42.17 -31.36 4.90
CA ARG A 126 42.69 -30.45 5.94
C ARG A 126 42.70 -29.00 5.47
N ASN A 127 43.06 -28.76 4.20
CA ASN A 127 43.09 -27.43 3.60
C ASN A 127 41.67 -26.83 3.50
N GLU A 128 40.68 -27.62 3.07
CA GLU A 128 39.26 -27.27 3.08
C GLU A 128 38.78 -26.86 4.49
N LYS A 129 39.11 -27.66 5.51
CA LYS A 129 38.80 -27.34 6.92
C LYS A 129 39.47 -26.05 7.40
N ILE A 130 40.72 -25.81 7.01
CA ILE A 130 41.46 -24.57 7.34
C ILE A 130 40.81 -23.36 6.66
N VAL A 131 40.38 -23.47 5.40
CA VAL A 131 39.65 -22.41 4.68
C VAL A 131 38.31 -22.11 5.37
N LEU A 132 37.55 -23.15 5.75
CA LEU A 132 36.27 -23.03 6.44
C LEU A 132 36.43 -22.38 7.83
N GLN A 133 37.34 -22.86 8.66
CA GLN A 133 37.61 -22.26 9.98
C GLN A 133 38.10 -20.81 9.89
N LYS A 134 38.90 -20.48 8.87
CA LYS A 134 39.36 -19.11 8.61
C LYS A 134 38.21 -18.20 8.14
N ARG A 135 37.23 -18.74 7.42
CA ARG A 135 35.99 -18.05 7.02
C ARG A 135 35.10 -17.80 8.25
N GLU A 136 34.89 -18.79 9.10
CA GLU A 136 34.15 -18.66 10.36
C GLU A 136 34.79 -17.61 11.28
N LEU A 137 36.10 -17.70 11.52
CA LEU A 137 36.85 -16.73 12.34
C LEU A 137 36.73 -15.29 11.82
N ASN A 138 36.75 -15.09 10.50
CA ASN A 138 36.52 -13.77 9.90
C ASN A 138 35.08 -13.27 10.13
N GLY A 139 34.08 -14.14 10.00
CA GLY A 139 32.68 -13.81 10.28
C GLY A 139 32.42 -13.46 11.75
N VAL A 140 32.98 -14.25 12.67
CA VAL A 140 32.93 -13.98 14.12
C VAL A 140 33.63 -12.67 14.45
N LYS A 141 34.79 -12.38 13.85
CA LYS A 141 35.50 -11.11 14.03
C LYS A 141 34.71 -9.91 13.51
N LEU A 142 33.99 -10.06 12.39
CA LEU A 142 33.10 -9.03 11.85
C LEU A 142 31.92 -8.76 12.81
N SER A 143 31.24 -9.82 13.27
CA SER A 143 30.12 -9.71 14.21
C SER A 143 30.55 -9.14 15.57
N LEU A 144 31.73 -9.52 16.10
CA LEU A 144 32.29 -8.95 17.33
C LEU A 144 32.56 -7.45 17.19
N ASN A 145 33.21 -7.02 16.10
CA ASN A 145 33.44 -5.60 15.82
C ASN A 145 32.13 -4.82 15.74
N GLU A 146 31.11 -5.36 15.07
CA GLU A 146 29.81 -4.70 14.91
C GLU A 146 28.98 -4.74 16.22
N ALA A 147 29.16 -5.74 17.07
CA ALA A 147 28.58 -5.78 18.41
C ALA A 147 29.22 -4.72 19.33
N MET A 148 30.55 -4.56 19.29
CA MET A 148 31.26 -3.48 19.99
C MET A 148 30.80 -2.11 19.50
N ARG A 149 30.70 -1.92 18.18
CA ARG A 149 30.13 -0.71 17.56
C ARG A 149 28.69 -0.47 18.01
N THR A 150 27.85 -1.50 18.05
CA THR A 150 26.45 -1.39 18.48
C THR A 150 26.34 -1.01 19.95
N LEU A 151 27.23 -1.51 20.82
CA LEU A 151 27.30 -1.10 22.22
C LEU A 151 27.76 0.37 22.36
N GLU A 152 28.75 0.79 21.59
CA GLU A 152 29.20 2.19 21.54
C GLU A 152 28.08 3.11 21.02
N GLU A 153 27.40 2.73 19.93
CA GLU A 153 26.23 3.43 19.41
C GLU A 153 25.11 3.52 20.45
N LEU A 154 24.77 2.44 21.16
CA LEU A 154 23.74 2.45 22.23
C LEU A 154 24.13 3.31 23.43
N SER A 155 25.41 3.36 23.82
CA SER A 155 25.87 4.22 24.93
C SER A 155 25.89 5.72 24.58
N LYS A 156 26.12 6.07 23.31
CA LYS A 156 26.08 7.45 22.81
C LYS A 156 24.67 7.90 22.42
N ALA A 157 23.86 6.99 21.91
CA ALA A 157 22.51 7.28 21.46
C ALA A 157 21.57 7.44 22.66
N LYS A 158 21.21 8.68 22.94
CA LYS A 158 19.98 9.03 23.66
C LYS A 158 18.91 9.41 22.61
N PRO A 159 18.33 8.45 21.87
CA PRO A 159 17.24 8.77 20.96
C PRO A 159 16.10 9.33 21.79
N ALA A 160 15.48 10.42 21.33
CA ALA A 160 14.23 10.87 21.90
C ALA A 160 13.17 9.82 21.60
N LEU A 161 12.91 8.94 22.57
CA LEU A 161 11.79 7.99 22.54
C LEU A 161 10.49 8.79 22.70
N VAL A 162 10.03 9.38 21.60
CA VAL A 162 8.76 10.14 21.50
C VAL A 162 7.57 9.17 21.54
N ARG A 163 7.41 8.52 22.69
CA ARG A 163 6.16 7.88 23.08
C ARG A 163 5.12 8.98 23.24
N MET A 164 3.86 8.69 22.91
CA MET A 164 2.77 9.58 23.35
C MET A 164 2.79 9.68 24.88
N PRO A 165 2.64 10.88 25.46
CA PRO A 165 2.56 11.02 26.90
C PRO A 165 1.42 10.17 27.47
N LEU A 166 1.63 9.57 28.64
CA LEU A 166 0.54 8.99 29.40
C LEU A 166 -0.46 10.09 29.74
N SER A 167 -1.76 9.79 29.61
CA SER A 167 -2.83 10.74 29.91
C SER A 167 -2.73 11.22 31.36
N ILE A 168 -2.66 12.53 31.55
CA ILE A 168 -2.64 13.12 32.89
C ILE A 168 -3.99 12.82 33.57
N PRO A 169 -4.03 12.32 34.83
CA PRO A 169 -5.27 12.12 35.56
C PRO A 169 -6.12 13.39 35.60
N ALA A 170 -7.44 13.25 35.44
CA ALA A 170 -8.38 14.37 35.31
C ALA A 170 -8.45 15.31 36.53
N GLU A 171 -7.77 14.95 37.63
CA GLU A 171 -7.73 15.70 38.88
C GLU A 171 -6.59 16.73 38.93
N GLU A 172 -5.53 16.56 38.13
CA GLU A 172 -4.43 17.54 38.03
C GLU A 172 -4.73 18.70 37.06
N VAL A 173 -5.76 18.57 36.21
CA VAL A 173 -6.14 19.58 35.20
C VAL A 173 -6.96 20.73 35.82
N VAL A 174 -6.50 21.27 36.95
CA VAL A 174 -7.07 22.44 37.62
C VAL A 174 -6.56 23.72 36.94
N SER A 175 -6.92 23.88 35.66
CA SER A 175 -6.77 25.16 34.98
C SER A 175 -7.85 26.12 35.46
N THR A 176 -7.46 27.20 36.16
CA THR A 176 -8.39 28.28 36.49
C THR A 176 -8.79 28.99 35.20
N PRO A 177 -10.10 29.06 34.85
CA PRO A 177 -10.52 29.65 33.61
C PRO A 177 -10.25 31.15 33.65
N ARG A 178 -9.21 31.60 32.93
CA ARG A 178 -8.99 33.02 32.65
C ARG A 178 -10.19 33.54 31.87
N ARG A 179 -11.15 34.14 32.55
CA ARG A 179 -12.29 34.87 31.98
C ARG A 179 -11.78 35.99 31.07
N ARG A 180 -11.52 35.65 29.81
CA ARG A 180 -11.35 36.62 28.73
C ARG A 180 -12.64 37.43 28.63
N LYS A 181 -12.53 38.70 28.25
CA LYS A 181 -13.71 39.56 28.07
C LYS A 181 -14.66 38.89 27.07
N ILE A 182 -15.96 38.96 27.35
CA ILE A 182 -17.01 38.48 26.44
C ILE A 182 -16.82 39.23 25.11
N VAL A 183 -16.74 38.49 24.01
CA VAL A 183 -16.74 39.06 22.67
C VAL A 183 -18.17 39.47 22.35
N ASN A 184 -18.43 40.77 22.27
CA ASN A 184 -19.79 41.30 22.08
C ASN A 184 -20.36 41.01 20.67
N THR A 185 -19.51 40.57 19.74
CA THR A 185 -19.84 40.29 18.33
C THR A 185 -19.49 38.84 17.96
N VAL A 186 -20.50 37.96 17.97
CA VAL A 186 -20.34 36.51 17.67
C VAL A 186 -19.75 36.23 16.27
N LYS A 187 -19.85 37.19 15.35
CA LYS A 187 -19.35 37.11 13.97
C LYS A 187 -17.83 37.18 13.87
N ASP A 188 -17.14 37.73 14.85
CA ASP A 188 -15.67 37.84 14.90
C ASP A 188 -14.99 36.61 15.52
N CYS A 189 -15.75 35.54 15.85
CA CYS A 189 -15.23 34.35 16.50
C CYS A 189 -14.19 33.61 15.64
N SER A 190 -12.93 33.74 16.04
CA SER A 190 -11.80 32.91 15.61
C SER A 190 -11.44 31.89 16.70
N LEU A 191 -10.70 30.83 16.32
CA LEU A 191 -10.26 29.78 17.24
C LEU A 191 -9.53 30.37 18.46
N GLU A 192 -8.61 31.31 18.25
CA GLU A 192 -7.82 31.92 19.33
C GLU A 192 -8.65 32.72 20.34
N GLN A 193 -9.82 33.22 19.94
CA GLN A 193 -10.67 34.09 20.77
C GLN A 193 -11.83 33.33 21.42
N CYS A 194 -12.51 32.48 20.65
CA CYS A 194 -13.75 31.82 21.09
C CYS A 194 -13.55 30.40 21.63
N PHE A 195 -12.42 29.74 21.35
CA PHE A 195 -12.11 28.41 21.88
C PHE A 195 -11.17 28.48 23.11
N ASP A 196 -11.39 27.62 24.11
CA ASP A 196 -10.50 27.47 25.28
C ASP A 196 -9.58 26.26 25.13
N LEU A 197 -8.35 26.53 24.71
CA LEU A 197 -7.30 25.53 24.52
C LEU A 197 -6.83 24.87 25.83
N SER A 198 -7.18 25.39 27.02
CA SER A 198 -6.76 24.80 28.30
C SER A 198 -7.33 23.39 28.53
N ARG A 199 -8.50 23.09 27.96
CA ARG A 199 -9.10 21.75 27.93
C ARG A 199 -8.45 20.78 26.92
N CYS A 200 -7.59 21.27 26.04
CA CYS A 200 -7.03 20.50 24.93
C CYS A 200 -5.47 20.49 24.95
N PRO A 201 -4.81 20.16 26.07
CA PRO A 201 -3.35 20.17 26.14
C PRO A 201 -2.77 19.07 25.24
N LEU A 202 -1.72 19.39 24.47
CA LEU A 202 -1.05 18.49 23.51
C LEU A 202 -0.45 17.20 24.12
N ARG A 203 -0.49 17.04 25.45
CA ARG A 203 -0.10 15.80 26.15
C ARG A 203 -1.24 14.78 26.28
N ASN A 204 -2.49 15.22 26.25
CA ASN A 204 -3.65 14.35 26.38
C ASN A 204 -4.17 13.94 24.99
N PRO A 205 -4.78 12.75 24.84
CA PRO A 205 -5.46 12.39 23.61
C PRO A 205 -6.62 13.34 23.32
N PHE A 206 -6.89 13.61 22.04
CA PHE A 206 -8.09 14.35 21.65
C PHE A 206 -9.34 13.54 22.02
N GLN A 207 -10.18 14.08 22.90
CA GLN A 207 -11.39 13.44 23.39
C GLN A 207 -12.61 14.38 23.30
N VAL A 208 -13.76 13.79 22.97
CA VAL A 208 -15.02 14.49 22.71
C VAL A 208 -16.12 13.91 23.60
N PHE A 209 -16.74 14.73 24.44
CA PHE A 209 -17.96 14.33 25.14
C PHE A 209 -19.15 14.54 24.20
N ALA A 210 -19.92 13.48 23.92
CA ALA A 210 -21.15 13.60 23.16
C ALA A 210 -22.36 13.72 24.11
N TYR A 211 -23.21 14.71 23.90
CA TYR A 211 -24.52 14.74 24.56
C TYR A 211 -25.42 13.63 24.01
N PRO A 212 -26.20 12.92 24.86
CA PRO A 212 -27.16 11.92 24.40
C PRO A 212 -28.13 12.49 23.35
N LEU A 213 -28.31 11.77 22.24
CA LEU A 213 -29.29 12.13 21.23
C LEU A 213 -30.69 11.70 21.71
N ASP A 214 -31.58 12.69 21.85
CA ASP A 214 -33.00 12.48 22.14
C ASP A 214 -33.79 12.73 20.85
N PRO A 215 -34.38 11.68 20.20
CA PRO A 215 -35.14 11.85 18.97
C PRO A 215 -36.31 12.84 19.10
N HIS A 216 -36.89 12.98 20.30
CA HIS A 216 -38.00 13.91 20.54
C HIS A 216 -37.57 15.38 20.54
N ARG A 217 -36.25 15.68 20.50
CA ARG A 217 -35.68 17.03 20.40
C ARG A 217 -35.08 17.34 19.04
N LEU A 218 -35.28 16.47 18.05
CA LEU A 218 -34.85 16.64 16.66
C LEU A 218 -36.05 16.70 15.71
N PRO A 219 -36.96 17.69 15.87
CA PRO A 219 -38.09 17.86 14.96
C PRO A 219 -37.60 18.07 13.53
N GLY A 220 -38.32 17.44 12.58
CA GLY A 220 -37.98 17.40 11.16
C GLY A 220 -36.91 16.37 10.76
N VAL A 221 -36.26 15.66 11.69
CA VAL A 221 -35.17 14.72 11.36
C VAL A 221 -35.68 13.27 11.26
N PRO A 222 -35.42 12.54 10.16
CA PRO A 222 -35.83 11.13 10.03
C PRO A 222 -35.19 10.23 11.11
N PRO A 223 -35.95 9.32 11.76
CA PRO A 223 -35.42 8.43 12.80
C PRO A 223 -34.25 7.54 12.35
N SER A 224 -34.24 7.13 11.08
CA SER A 224 -33.12 6.40 10.46
C SER A 224 -31.81 7.21 10.53
N LEU A 225 -31.86 8.51 10.23
CA LEU A 225 -30.70 9.40 10.32
C LEU A 225 -30.27 9.63 11.76
N VAL A 226 -31.21 9.78 12.71
CA VAL A 226 -30.87 9.89 14.15
C VAL A 226 -30.16 8.63 14.64
N ASN A 227 -30.64 7.44 14.27
CA ASN A 227 -30.00 6.17 14.61
C ASN A 227 -28.61 6.03 13.96
N ALA A 228 -28.46 6.43 12.69
CA ALA A 228 -27.18 6.41 11.98
C ALA A 228 -26.16 7.37 12.61
N LEU A 229 -26.59 8.57 13.04
CA LEU A 229 -25.74 9.54 13.74
C LEU A 229 -25.37 9.07 15.15
N SER A 230 -26.32 8.49 15.89
CA SER A 230 -26.06 7.90 17.20
C SER A 230 -25.01 6.78 17.12
N SER A 231 -25.19 5.83 16.19
CA SER A 231 -24.22 4.77 15.92
C SER A 231 -22.85 5.31 15.48
N ALA A 232 -22.82 6.30 14.59
CA ALA A 232 -21.59 6.97 14.15
C ALA A 232 -20.80 7.61 15.31
N ILE A 233 -21.51 8.26 16.24
CA ILE A 233 -20.91 8.94 17.39
C ILE A 233 -20.43 7.91 18.42
N HIS A 234 -21.25 6.93 18.80
CA HIS A 234 -20.86 5.90 19.79
C HIS A 234 -19.72 4.98 19.32
N LEU A 235 -19.55 4.78 18.00
CA LEU A 235 -18.45 3.99 17.43
C LEU A 235 -17.19 4.82 17.09
N ASN A 236 -17.20 6.14 17.32
CA ASN A 236 -16.05 7.00 17.03
C ASN A 236 -14.99 6.93 18.15
N HIS A 237 -13.73 6.70 17.77
CA HIS A 237 -12.64 6.45 18.71
C HIS A 237 -12.12 7.67 19.49
N TYR A 238 -12.67 8.87 19.25
CA TYR A 238 -12.41 10.07 20.05
C TYR A 238 -13.51 10.32 21.10
N VAL A 239 -14.65 9.63 21.05
CA VAL A 239 -15.77 9.89 21.95
C VAL A 239 -15.54 9.29 23.34
N THR A 240 -15.96 10.02 24.38
CA THR A 240 -15.85 9.58 25.78
C THR A 240 -17.05 10.01 26.62
N ASP A 241 -17.48 9.16 27.54
CA ASP A 241 -18.53 9.45 28.51
C ASP A 241 -18.08 10.39 29.64
N ASN A 242 -16.77 10.73 29.73
CA ASN A 242 -16.22 11.55 30.79
C ASN A 242 -16.06 13.04 30.39
N PRO A 243 -16.93 13.96 30.86
CA PRO A 243 -16.86 15.38 30.52
C PRO A 243 -15.68 16.13 31.17
N ARG A 244 -14.92 15.49 32.08
CA ARG A 244 -13.70 16.07 32.67
C ARG A 244 -12.48 15.92 31.76
N THR A 245 -12.35 14.80 31.04
CA THR A 245 -11.23 14.57 30.10
C THR A 245 -11.51 15.08 28.69
N ALA A 246 -12.77 15.36 28.36
CA ALA A 246 -13.17 15.90 27.07
C ALA A 246 -12.61 17.31 26.79
N CYS A 247 -11.93 17.42 25.64
CA CYS A 247 -11.46 18.66 25.04
C CYS A 247 -12.61 19.43 24.36
N LEU A 248 -13.56 18.70 23.75
CA LEU A 248 -14.68 19.22 22.97
C LEU A 248 -16.02 18.62 23.45
N PHE A 249 -17.11 19.37 23.34
CA PHE A 249 -18.47 18.93 23.63
C PHE A 249 -19.32 18.91 22.35
N LEU A 250 -19.72 17.73 21.88
CA LEU A 250 -20.56 17.56 20.68
C LEU A 250 -22.04 17.50 21.06
N HIS A 251 -22.86 18.38 20.47
CA HIS A 251 -24.32 18.32 20.55
C HIS A 251 -24.92 18.29 19.14
N VAL A 252 -25.95 17.46 18.94
CA VAL A 252 -26.73 17.39 17.70
C VAL A 252 -28.09 18.04 17.94
N THR A 253 -28.51 18.92 17.03
CA THR A 253 -29.75 19.71 17.12
C THR A 253 -30.32 19.98 15.72
N SER A 254 -31.53 20.55 15.62
CA SER A 254 -32.10 20.99 14.33
C SER A 254 -32.40 22.50 14.34
N SER A 255 -32.40 23.13 13.17
CA SER A 255 -32.70 24.58 13.07
C SER A 255 -34.09 24.94 13.61
N GLN A 256 -35.06 24.03 13.51
CA GLN A 256 -36.39 24.19 14.14
C GLN A 256 -36.30 24.22 15.67
N ALA A 257 -35.51 23.34 16.30
CA ALA A 257 -35.34 23.30 17.75
C ALA A 257 -34.77 24.64 18.29
N ILE A 258 -33.72 25.16 17.64
CA ILE A 258 -33.06 26.44 17.99
C ILE A 258 -34.03 27.63 17.95
N LEU A 259 -35.05 27.58 17.08
CA LEU A 259 -36.02 28.67 16.91
C LEU A 259 -37.15 28.68 17.94
N THR A 260 -37.42 27.57 18.63
CA THR A 260 -38.54 27.49 19.59
C THR A 260 -38.33 28.39 20.81
N PRO A 261 -39.26 29.32 21.12
CA PRO A 261 -39.09 30.25 22.24
C PRO A 261 -39.37 29.57 23.59
N VAL A 262 -38.59 29.91 24.61
CA VAL A 262 -38.80 29.43 25.99
C VAL A 262 -39.99 30.16 26.61
N THR A 263 -41.16 29.53 26.59
CA THR A 263 -42.30 29.95 27.42
C THR A 263 -41.94 29.76 28.90
N LYS A 264 -42.02 30.85 29.68
CA LYS A 264 -41.76 30.77 31.13
C LYS A 264 -42.86 29.94 31.79
N ALA A 265 -42.49 28.89 32.52
CA ALA A 265 -43.44 28.12 33.32
C ALA A 265 -44.02 29.02 34.42
N GLY A 266 -45.31 29.39 34.32
CA GLY A 266 -45.90 30.31 35.29
C GLY A 266 -47.22 31.00 34.93
N GLN A 267 -48.17 30.35 34.26
CA GLN A 267 -49.60 30.69 34.36
C GLN A 267 -50.50 29.53 33.91
N THR A 268 -51.75 29.51 34.38
CA THR A 268 -52.61 28.32 34.44
C THR A 268 -53.70 28.28 33.39
N THR A 269 -53.83 27.17 32.65
CA THR A 269 -55.07 26.34 32.55
C THR A 269 -54.86 25.11 31.65
N GLY A 270 -55.61 24.03 31.93
CA GLY A 270 -56.10 23.04 30.96
C GLY A 270 -55.15 22.35 29.96
N GLN A 271 -54.77 21.10 30.25
CA GLN A 271 -54.53 20.02 29.28
C GLN A 271 -53.79 20.33 27.95
N THR A 272 -52.48 20.10 27.90
CA THR A 272 -51.85 19.14 26.96
C THR A 272 -50.35 18.96 27.28
N THR A 273 -49.77 17.84 26.85
CA THR A 273 -48.35 17.51 27.05
C THR A 273 -47.45 18.28 26.07
N THR A 274 -46.77 19.32 26.54
CA THR A 274 -45.78 20.09 25.76
C THR A 274 -44.42 20.18 26.46
N SER A 275 -43.36 19.74 25.78
CA SER A 275 -42.03 19.51 26.37
C SER A 275 -41.15 20.79 26.41
N PRO A 276 -40.59 21.19 27.58
CA PRO A 276 -39.86 22.45 27.73
C PRO A 276 -38.36 22.35 27.36
N MET A 277 -37.99 21.71 26.24
CA MET A 277 -36.59 21.29 25.99
C MET A 277 -36.09 21.41 24.53
N ALA A 278 -35.51 22.56 24.18
CA ALA A 278 -34.85 22.75 22.86
C ALA A 278 -33.70 23.79 22.81
N ASN A 279 -33.47 24.59 23.86
CA ASN A 279 -32.47 25.66 23.85
C ASN A 279 -31.07 25.16 24.26
N VAL A 280 -30.03 25.42 23.46
CA VAL A 280 -28.63 25.04 23.76
C VAL A 280 -28.12 25.58 25.10
N SER A 281 -28.67 26.69 25.60
CA SER A 281 -28.28 27.24 26.91
C SER A 281 -28.71 26.38 28.10
N THR A 282 -29.54 25.34 27.92
CA THR A 282 -29.91 24.38 28.97
C THR A 282 -29.01 23.14 29.00
N LEU A 283 -28.00 23.05 28.14
CA LEU A 283 -27.05 21.93 28.16
C LEU A 283 -26.16 21.99 29.41
N ARG A 284 -26.03 20.86 30.12
CA ARG A 284 -25.43 20.76 31.47
C ARG A 284 -24.01 21.33 31.58
N TYR A 285 -23.24 21.36 30.49
CA TYR A 285 -21.86 21.85 30.47
C TYR A 285 -21.66 23.10 29.59
N TRP A 286 -22.74 23.75 29.13
CA TRP A 286 -22.70 24.96 28.28
C TRP A 286 -21.91 26.12 28.90
N ASN A 287 -21.89 26.19 30.24
CA ASN A 287 -21.18 27.19 31.05
C ASN A 287 -21.50 28.65 30.68
N GLY A 288 -22.67 28.89 30.08
CA GLY A 288 -23.21 30.21 29.74
C GLY A 288 -22.93 30.67 28.31
N ASP A 289 -21.72 30.43 27.79
CA ASP A 289 -21.26 31.07 26.54
C ASP A 289 -20.88 30.11 25.39
N GLY A 290 -20.95 28.79 25.57
CA GLY A 290 -20.75 27.82 24.49
C GLY A 290 -19.31 27.53 24.08
N ALA A 291 -18.30 28.03 24.80
CA ALA A 291 -16.91 27.65 24.54
C ALA A 291 -16.71 26.13 24.52
N ASN A 292 -15.84 25.66 23.61
CA ASN A 292 -15.55 24.25 23.34
C ASN A 292 -16.77 23.38 22.98
N HIS A 293 -17.91 23.98 22.64
CA HIS A 293 -19.04 23.25 22.07
C HIS A 293 -18.98 23.24 20.56
N LEU A 294 -19.28 22.08 19.98
CA LEU A 294 -19.51 21.84 18.56
C LEU A 294 -20.98 21.47 18.38
N LEU A 295 -21.72 22.33 17.68
CA LEU A 295 -23.13 22.13 17.36
C LEU A 295 -23.24 21.57 15.94
N LEU A 296 -23.65 20.30 15.83
CA LEU A 296 -24.11 19.72 14.57
C LEU A 296 -25.58 20.11 14.38
N VAL A 297 -25.84 21.09 13.50
CA VAL A 297 -27.19 21.57 13.20
C VAL A 297 -27.69 20.89 11.93
N LEU A 298 -28.80 20.19 12.04
CA LEU A 298 -29.47 19.51 10.94
C LEU A 298 -30.51 20.45 10.32
N ASP A 299 -30.36 20.73 9.03
CA ASP A 299 -31.20 21.64 8.25
C ASP A 299 -32.17 20.82 7.39
N ASN A 300 -33.41 20.63 7.84
CA ASN A 300 -34.43 19.90 7.09
C ASN A 300 -35.06 20.77 5.99
N CYS A 301 -34.31 21.01 4.93
CA CYS A 301 -34.72 21.77 3.75
C CYS A 301 -35.45 20.87 2.73
N THR A 302 -36.70 21.23 2.40
CA THR A 302 -37.58 20.46 1.51
C THR A 302 -38.13 21.33 0.36
N THR A 303 -38.30 20.72 -0.82
CA THR A 303 -38.81 21.39 -2.04
C THR A 303 -40.30 21.15 -2.28
N VAL A 304 -41.06 20.84 -1.21
CA VAL A 304 -42.51 20.64 -1.27
C VAL A 304 -43.20 22.00 -1.08
N SER A 305 -44.49 22.14 -1.45
CA SER A 305 -45.26 23.36 -1.20
C SER A 305 -45.20 23.79 0.29
N PRO A 306 -45.13 25.11 0.59
CA PRO A 306 -45.21 25.63 1.96
C PRO A 306 -46.38 25.06 2.78
N ASP A 307 -47.54 24.83 2.17
CA ASP A 307 -48.75 24.31 2.82
C ASP A 307 -48.57 22.88 3.39
N GLN A 308 -47.56 22.15 2.91
CA GLN A 308 -47.19 20.81 3.38
C GLN A 308 -45.95 20.82 4.30
N GLY A 309 -45.54 22.00 4.78
CA GLY A 309 -44.32 22.18 5.58
C GLY A 309 -43.04 22.32 4.74
N GLY A 310 -43.15 22.91 3.55
CA GLY A 310 -42.05 23.18 2.62
C GLY A 310 -41.03 24.22 3.08
N GLY A 311 -39.88 24.25 2.41
CA GLY A 311 -38.88 25.33 2.50
C GLY A 311 -37.69 25.07 3.43
N CYS A 312 -36.93 26.14 3.74
CA CYS A 312 -35.79 26.12 4.66
C CYS A 312 -35.99 27.11 5.83
N ASN A 313 -36.35 26.59 7.01
CA ASN A 313 -36.39 27.39 8.24
C ASN A 313 -34.98 27.54 8.85
N LEU A 314 -34.22 28.53 8.37
CA LEU A 314 -32.82 28.75 8.75
C LEU A 314 -32.69 29.64 10.00
N ALA A 315 -32.28 29.04 11.12
CA ALA A 315 -32.00 29.77 12.35
C ALA A 315 -30.78 30.71 12.20
N PRO A 316 -30.87 31.99 12.66
CA PRO A 316 -29.73 32.89 12.75
C PRO A 316 -28.68 32.37 13.74
N VAL A 317 -27.43 32.23 13.28
CA VAL A 317 -26.31 31.67 14.05
C VAL A 317 -25.92 32.55 15.25
N ASP A 318 -26.26 33.84 15.22
CA ASP A 318 -25.92 34.85 16.24
C ASP A 318 -26.36 34.52 17.69
N ARG A 319 -27.19 33.49 17.89
CA ARG A 319 -27.66 33.02 19.20
C ARG A 319 -26.79 31.93 19.86
N VAL A 320 -25.80 31.34 19.18
CA VAL A 320 -25.02 30.19 19.72
C VAL A 320 -23.77 30.59 20.54
N GLY A 321 -23.51 31.89 20.70
CA GLY A 321 -22.34 32.38 21.44
C GLY A 321 -21.01 31.91 20.81
N ARG A 322 -20.10 31.39 21.65
CA ARG A 322 -18.75 30.98 21.26
C ARG A 322 -18.66 29.54 20.72
N ALA A 323 -19.79 28.86 20.54
CA ALA A 323 -19.82 27.51 19.99
C ALA A 323 -19.49 27.49 18.48
N ILE A 324 -18.82 26.43 18.05
CA ILE A 324 -18.56 26.12 16.63
C ILE A 324 -19.81 25.49 16.02
N VAL A 325 -20.15 25.87 14.79
CA VAL A 325 -21.30 25.31 14.06
C VAL A 325 -20.85 24.47 12.88
N ALA A 326 -21.36 23.24 12.83
CA ALA A 326 -21.29 22.35 11.68
C ALA A 326 -22.71 22.15 11.14
N ARG A 327 -23.02 22.64 9.94
CA ARG A 327 -24.37 22.57 9.35
C ARG A 327 -24.34 22.48 7.82
N GLN A 328 -25.51 22.23 7.22
CA GLN A 328 -25.64 21.98 5.78
C GLN A 328 -25.92 23.25 4.97
N THR A 329 -26.74 24.17 5.50
CA THR A 329 -27.09 25.44 4.82
C THR A 329 -26.70 26.65 5.66
N PHE A 330 -25.78 27.47 5.16
CA PHE A 330 -25.39 28.75 5.78
C PHE A 330 -25.94 29.92 4.97
N PRO A 331 -26.84 30.74 5.55
CA PRO A 331 -27.15 32.06 5.02
C PRO A 331 -25.92 32.93 4.74
N ALA A 332 -26.08 33.92 3.86
CA ALA A 332 -25.06 34.94 3.62
C ALA A 332 -24.65 35.64 4.93
N GLY A 333 -23.34 35.86 5.10
CA GLY A 333 -22.80 36.53 6.30
C GLY A 333 -22.96 35.77 7.64
N SER A 334 -23.37 34.49 7.64
CA SER A 334 -23.52 33.70 8.87
C SER A 334 -22.46 32.60 9.07
N PHE A 335 -21.60 32.34 8.10
CA PHE A 335 -20.50 31.38 8.17
C PHE A 335 -19.21 32.07 8.64
N ARG A 336 -18.50 31.49 9.62
CA ARG A 336 -17.21 32.03 10.12
C ARG A 336 -16.04 31.20 9.57
N PRO A 337 -15.28 31.69 8.57
CA PRO A 337 -14.20 30.93 7.94
C PRO A 337 -13.09 30.57 8.93
N GLY A 338 -12.61 29.32 8.88
CA GLY A 338 -11.59 28.81 9.81
C GLY A 338 -12.11 28.50 11.23
N PHE A 339 -13.42 28.62 11.46
CA PHE A 339 -14.06 28.30 12.74
C PHE A 339 -15.24 27.33 12.55
N ASP A 340 -16.19 27.67 11.66
CA ASP A 340 -17.36 26.84 11.33
C ASP A 340 -17.08 25.85 10.18
N TYR A 341 -17.99 24.88 9.98
CA TYR A 341 -17.86 23.80 9.00
C TYR A 341 -19.13 23.58 8.17
N VAL A 342 -18.98 23.52 6.85
CA VAL A 342 -20.03 23.00 5.95
C VAL A 342 -20.03 21.48 6.00
N MET A 343 -21.18 20.90 6.32
CA MET A 343 -21.41 19.45 6.39
C MET A 343 -22.05 18.92 5.10
N PRO A 344 -21.71 17.70 4.65
CA PRO A 344 -22.38 17.05 3.53
C PRO A 344 -23.84 16.69 3.86
N THR A 345 -24.68 16.62 2.82
CA THR A 345 -26.09 16.23 2.94
C THR A 345 -26.28 14.75 2.58
N TRP A 346 -26.71 13.95 3.55
CA TRP A 346 -26.82 12.49 3.39
C TRP A 346 -28.11 12.09 2.66
N VAL A 347 -28.07 12.12 1.32
CA VAL A 347 -29.17 11.65 0.45
C VAL A 347 -29.36 10.14 0.61
N ASP A 348 -30.60 9.75 0.88
CA ASP A 348 -31.21 8.41 0.95
C ASP A 348 -30.32 7.25 1.50
N GLN A 349 -30.76 6.69 2.63
CA GLN A 349 -30.13 5.54 3.29
C GLN A 349 -30.73 4.18 2.86
N SER A 350 -31.68 4.15 1.92
CA SER A 350 -32.34 2.91 1.45
C SER A 350 -31.37 1.87 0.87
N GLN A 351 -30.22 2.31 0.33
CA GLN A 351 -29.15 1.43 -0.11
C GLN A 351 -28.00 1.40 0.93
N PRO A 352 -27.83 0.30 1.68
CA PRO A 352 -26.80 0.21 2.72
C PRO A 352 -25.38 0.01 2.18
N ARG A 353 -25.21 -0.15 0.86
CA ARG A 353 -23.91 -0.26 0.19
C ARG A 353 -23.74 0.88 -0.81
N LEU A 354 -22.58 1.54 -0.73
CA LEU A 354 -22.15 2.57 -1.68
C LEU A 354 -21.71 1.88 -2.99
N SER A 355 -22.66 1.61 -3.88
CA SER A 355 -22.36 1.08 -5.22
C SER A 355 -21.64 2.15 -6.04
N LEU A 356 -20.32 2.05 -6.14
CA LEU A 356 -19.49 3.05 -6.80
C LEU A 356 -19.24 2.66 -8.26
N PRO A 357 -19.66 3.48 -9.23
CA PRO A 357 -19.60 3.14 -10.65
C PRO A 357 -18.17 3.08 -11.18
N SER A 358 -18.03 2.55 -12.39
CA SER A 358 -16.74 2.48 -13.07
C SER A 358 -16.18 3.87 -13.36
N ILE A 359 -14.87 4.02 -13.10
CA ILE A 359 -14.10 5.22 -13.46
C ILE A 359 -13.87 5.28 -14.99
N LEU A 360 -13.94 4.13 -15.67
CA LEU A 360 -13.75 3.97 -17.11
C LEU A 360 -15.08 3.66 -17.85
N PRO A 361 -15.23 4.03 -19.13
CA PRO A 361 -14.29 4.77 -19.97
C PRO A 361 -14.12 6.22 -19.51
N ALA A 362 -12.97 6.84 -19.81
CA ALA A 362 -12.68 8.22 -19.40
C ALA A 362 -13.73 9.18 -19.97
N ARG A 363 -13.84 9.27 -21.30
CA ARG A 363 -14.97 9.93 -21.96
C ARG A 363 -16.16 8.96 -22.01
N ARG A 364 -17.33 9.45 -21.61
CA ARG A 364 -18.63 8.76 -21.67
C ARG A 364 -19.50 9.40 -22.75
N LYS A 365 -20.75 8.92 -22.97
CA LYS A 365 -21.61 9.37 -24.09
C LYS A 365 -21.79 10.88 -24.14
N TYR A 366 -22.12 11.51 -23.02
CA TYR A 366 -22.27 12.96 -22.94
C TYR A 366 -20.99 13.59 -22.40
N LEU A 367 -20.60 14.74 -22.94
CA LEU A 367 -19.53 15.57 -22.41
C LEU A 367 -19.99 16.23 -21.11
N LEU A 368 -21.16 16.88 -21.11
CA LEU A 368 -21.73 17.59 -19.97
C LEU A 368 -23.22 17.29 -19.82
N SER A 369 -23.69 17.05 -18.59
CA SER A 369 -25.13 17.07 -18.27
C SER A 369 -25.50 18.18 -17.28
N PHE A 370 -26.74 18.67 -17.40
CA PHE A 370 -27.41 19.46 -16.37
C PHE A 370 -28.93 19.23 -16.42
N SER A 371 -29.57 19.15 -15.26
CA SER A 371 -31.03 19.07 -15.14
C SER A 371 -31.47 19.75 -13.85
N GLY A 372 -31.99 20.98 -13.96
CA GLY A 372 -32.51 21.74 -12.83
C GLY A 372 -33.03 23.12 -13.21
N SER A 373 -33.87 23.70 -12.35
CA SER A 373 -34.47 25.02 -12.55
C SER A 373 -34.13 25.98 -11.40
N TYR A 374 -34.11 27.27 -11.72
CA TYR A 374 -33.71 28.34 -10.82
C TYR A 374 -34.93 28.92 -10.09
N ILE A 375 -34.85 29.08 -8.77
CA ILE A 375 -35.90 29.69 -7.96
C ILE A 375 -35.68 31.20 -7.93
N GLU A 376 -36.58 31.94 -8.59
CA GLU A 376 -36.53 33.39 -8.67
C GLU A 376 -36.97 34.08 -7.35
N PRO A 377 -36.43 35.28 -7.05
CA PRO A 377 -37.01 36.15 -6.02
C PRO A 377 -38.34 36.75 -6.48
N GLU A 378 -39.23 37.06 -5.55
CA GLU A 378 -40.49 37.75 -5.84
C GLU A 378 -40.21 39.15 -6.39
N GLU A 379 -40.93 39.58 -7.43
CA GLU A 379 -40.68 40.85 -8.14
C GLU A 379 -40.74 42.06 -7.19
N THR A 380 -41.58 41.98 -6.16
CA THR A 380 -41.82 42.98 -5.12
C THR A 380 -40.61 43.23 -4.19
N GLU A 381 -39.71 42.26 -4.01
CA GLU A 381 -38.53 42.37 -3.15
C GLU A 381 -37.27 42.85 -3.91
N THR A 382 -37.37 43.12 -5.22
CA THR A 382 -36.17 43.34 -6.06
C THR A 382 -35.52 44.72 -5.87
N THR A 383 -34.40 44.75 -5.15
CA THR A 383 -33.47 45.89 -5.21
C THR A 383 -32.79 45.96 -6.59
N LEU A 384 -32.31 47.15 -6.97
CA LEU A 384 -31.61 47.37 -8.25
C LEU A 384 -30.37 46.46 -8.43
N GLU A 385 -29.74 46.05 -7.33
CA GLU A 385 -28.61 45.12 -7.35
C GLU A 385 -29.08 43.67 -7.50
N ILE A 386 -30.13 43.27 -6.76
CA ILE A 386 -30.76 41.95 -6.86
C ILE A 386 -31.28 41.68 -8.28
N ALA A 387 -31.84 42.70 -8.94
CA ALA A 387 -32.27 42.63 -10.34
C ALA A 387 -31.08 42.42 -11.30
N LYS A 388 -30.00 43.20 -11.14
CA LYS A 388 -28.78 43.09 -11.98
C LYS A 388 -28.10 41.74 -11.84
N SER A 389 -28.05 41.14 -10.65
CA SER A 389 -27.50 39.80 -10.45
C SER A 389 -28.42 38.69 -10.94
N SER A 390 -29.75 38.83 -10.82
CA SER A 390 -30.71 37.88 -11.41
C SER A 390 -30.55 37.80 -12.94
N LEU A 391 -30.26 38.91 -13.61
CA LEU A 391 -29.95 38.90 -15.06
C LEU A 391 -28.73 38.02 -15.41
N SER A 392 -27.77 37.84 -14.50
CA SER A 392 -26.60 36.96 -14.73
C SER A 392 -26.98 35.48 -14.71
N ASP A 393 -27.76 35.04 -13.73
CA ASP A 393 -28.24 33.65 -13.68
C ASP A 393 -29.26 33.36 -14.81
N LYS A 394 -30.16 34.30 -15.14
CA LYS A 394 -31.04 34.18 -16.33
C LYS A 394 -30.26 34.17 -17.66
N TYR A 395 -29.17 34.94 -17.78
CA TYR A 395 -28.30 34.91 -18.96
C TYR A 395 -27.60 33.56 -19.10
N VAL A 396 -27.07 33.01 -18.00
CA VAL A 396 -26.47 31.66 -17.99
C VAL A 396 -27.53 30.60 -18.31
N GLN A 397 -28.76 30.74 -17.81
CA GLN A 397 -29.89 29.85 -18.14
C GLN A 397 -30.20 29.84 -19.64
N GLY A 398 -30.36 31.02 -20.27
CA GLY A 398 -30.61 31.13 -21.72
C GLY A 398 -29.45 30.63 -22.59
N LEU A 399 -28.20 30.91 -22.17
CA LEU A 399 -26.99 30.41 -22.83
C LEU A 399 -26.87 28.88 -22.73
N LEU A 400 -27.19 28.30 -21.57
CA LEU A 400 -27.24 26.85 -21.36
C LEU A 400 -28.31 26.19 -22.24
N GLY A 401 -29.45 26.85 -22.46
CA GLY A 401 -30.46 26.42 -23.45
C GLY A 401 -29.90 26.37 -24.88
N GLN A 402 -29.21 27.42 -25.34
CA GLN A 402 -28.61 27.49 -26.69
C GLN A 402 -27.57 26.39 -26.96
N PHE A 403 -26.86 25.91 -25.92
CA PHE A 403 -25.95 24.77 -26.03
C PHE A 403 -26.69 23.43 -26.27
N SER A 404 -27.98 23.32 -25.91
CA SER A 404 -28.75 22.08 -26.10
C SER A 404 -29.16 21.83 -27.55
N ASP A 405 -29.32 22.88 -28.36
CA ASP A 405 -29.79 22.79 -29.75
C ASP A 405 -28.66 22.56 -30.78
N SER A 406 -27.40 22.41 -30.35
CA SER A 406 -26.23 22.60 -31.22
C SER A 406 -25.12 21.55 -31.19
N ASP A 407 -25.09 20.60 -30.23
CA ASP A 407 -24.04 19.57 -30.16
C ASP A 407 -24.57 18.28 -29.48
N ASP A 408 -24.58 17.14 -30.20
CA ASP A 408 -25.17 15.84 -29.80
C ASP A 408 -24.65 15.24 -28.48
N LEU A 409 -23.62 15.86 -27.90
CA LEU A 409 -22.89 15.40 -26.72
C LEU A 409 -23.22 16.21 -25.45
N LEU A 410 -24.16 17.15 -25.51
CA LEU A 410 -24.61 17.96 -24.39
C LEU A 410 -26.06 17.57 -24.02
N HIS A 411 -26.36 17.46 -22.72
CA HIS A 411 -27.73 17.22 -22.24
C HIS A 411 -28.06 18.22 -21.13
N ILE A 412 -28.71 19.33 -21.50
CA ILE A 412 -28.85 20.51 -20.64
C ILE A 412 -30.33 20.92 -20.60
N ARG A 413 -31.02 20.65 -19.49
CA ARG A 413 -32.42 21.06 -19.26
C ARG A 413 -32.49 22.05 -18.09
N THR A 414 -32.91 23.28 -18.38
CA THR A 414 -33.00 24.38 -17.40
C THR A 414 -34.41 24.67 -16.89
N ASN A 415 -35.44 24.22 -17.62
CA ASN A 415 -36.84 24.51 -17.33
C ASN A 415 -37.58 23.18 -17.08
N CYS A 416 -38.09 23.01 -15.87
CA CYS A 416 -38.62 21.76 -15.33
C CYS A 416 -39.74 21.94 -14.29
N ILE A 417 -40.18 23.18 -14.07
CA ILE A 417 -41.34 23.53 -13.25
C ILE A 417 -42.42 23.94 -14.25
N ASP A 418 -43.62 23.37 -14.13
CA ASP A 418 -44.75 23.76 -14.98
C ASP A 418 -45.24 25.16 -14.59
N ASP A 419 -45.70 25.97 -15.55
CA ASP A 419 -46.13 27.36 -15.34
C ASP A 419 -47.29 27.55 -14.33
N ASN A 420 -47.89 26.46 -13.84
CA ASN A 420 -48.97 26.45 -12.84
C ASN A 420 -48.51 26.15 -11.41
N GLU A 421 -47.28 25.70 -11.16
CA GLU A 421 -46.75 25.56 -9.79
C GLU A 421 -46.05 26.85 -9.35
N LEU A 422 -46.37 27.33 -8.14
CA LEU A 422 -45.84 28.59 -7.62
C LEU A 422 -44.31 28.50 -7.43
N ASN A 423 -43.57 29.20 -8.29
CA ASN A 423 -42.11 29.27 -8.29
C ASN A 423 -41.46 29.79 -6.98
N TYR A 424 -42.25 30.26 -6.01
CA TYR A 424 -41.75 30.79 -4.73
C TYR A 424 -41.91 29.79 -3.58
N VAL A 425 -40.78 29.23 -3.12
CA VAL A 425 -40.71 28.45 -1.88
C VAL A 425 -39.83 29.18 -0.87
N GLN A 426 -40.42 29.53 0.28
CA GLN A 426 -39.77 30.38 1.29
C GLN A 426 -38.48 29.74 1.81
N GLY A 427 -37.38 30.51 1.79
CA GLY A 427 -36.05 30.03 2.17
C GLY A 427 -35.31 29.20 1.11
N LEU A 428 -35.84 29.07 -0.12
CA LEU A 428 -35.14 28.46 -1.27
C LEU A 428 -34.79 29.45 -2.40
N VAL A 429 -35.26 30.71 -2.31
CA VAL A 429 -35.00 31.79 -3.28
C VAL A 429 -33.51 31.91 -3.62
N GLY A 430 -33.16 32.03 -4.90
CA GLY A 430 -31.78 32.18 -5.37
C GLY A 430 -30.96 30.89 -5.41
N GLN A 431 -31.61 29.72 -5.28
CA GLN A 431 -31.01 28.40 -5.45
C GLN A 431 -31.46 27.74 -6.76
N TRP A 432 -30.78 26.65 -7.13
CA TRP A 432 -31.19 25.76 -8.22
C TRP A 432 -31.74 24.45 -7.62
N VAL A 433 -32.97 24.09 -8.00
CA VAL A 433 -33.60 22.80 -7.68
C VAL A 433 -33.44 21.81 -8.83
N GLU A 434 -33.44 20.51 -8.52
CA GLU A 434 -33.42 19.47 -9.55
C GLU A 434 -34.81 19.24 -10.14
N CYS A 435 -34.88 18.86 -11.42
CA CYS A 435 -36.13 18.52 -12.10
C CYS A 435 -36.85 17.34 -11.41
N SER A 436 -38.19 17.40 -11.32
CA SER A 436 -38.95 16.45 -10.51
C SER A 436 -38.96 15.03 -11.09
N VAL A 437 -39.08 14.02 -10.21
CA VAL A 437 -38.91 12.59 -10.58
C VAL A 437 -40.20 11.95 -11.13
N HIS A 438 -41.26 12.74 -11.31
CA HIS A 438 -42.55 12.25 -11.81
C HIS A 438 -42.49 11.87 -13.29
N ASP A 439 -41.65 12.56 -14.06
CA ASP A 439 -41.37 12.21 -15.45
C ASP A 439 -40.41 11.01 -15.50
N ARG A 440 -40.96 9.80 -15.72
CA ARG A 440 -40.16 8.56 -15.78
C ARG A 440 -39.37 8.43 -17.09
N ALA A 441 -39.67 9.24 -18.11
CA ALA A 441 -39.06 9.14 -19.43
C ALA A 441 -37.66 9.78 -19.51
N GLU A 442 -37.42 10.89 -18.80
CA GLU A 442 -36.25 11.75 -19.00
C GLU A 442 -35.47 12.03 -17.71
N ARG A 443 -34.85 10.99 -17.13
CA ARG A 443 -33.92 11.20 -16.00
C ARG A 443 -32.54 11.63 -16.51
N GLU A 444 -31.95 12.65 -15.87
CA GLU A 444 -30.61 13.15 -16.21
C GLU A 444 -29.59 12.00 -16.28
N PRO A 445 -28.89 11.80 -17.42
CA PRO A 445 -28.07 10.62 -17.69
C PRO A 445 -26.68 10.72 -17.05
N LEU A 446 -26.62 11.01 -15.73
CA LEU A 446 -25.39 11.22 -14.96
C LEU A 446 -24.40 10.03 -15.02
N ALA A 447 -24.89 8.81 -15.22
CA ALA A 447 -24.04 7.63 -15.39
C ALA A 447 -23.28 7.63 -16.73
N ASP A 448 -23.87 8.24 -17.77
CA ASP A 448 -23.31 8.37 -19.13
C ASP A 448 -22.67 9.74 -19.37
N ALA A 449 -22.70 10.64 -18.40
CA ALA A 449 -22.10 11.97 -18.46
C ALA A 449 -20.64 11.96 -18.01
N THR A 450 -19.76 12.62 -18.77
CA THR A 450 -18.34 12.75 -18.46
C THR A 450 -18.13 13.74 -17.32
N PHE A 451 -18.69 14.93 -17.50
CA PHE A 451 -18.84 16.01 -16.54
C PHE A 451 -20.34 16.25 -16.25
N ALA A 452 -20.68 16.81 -15.10
CA ALA A 452 -22.04 17.27 -14.82
C ALA A 452 -22.03 18.58 -14.03
N LEU A 453 -22.92 19.49 -14.41
CA LEU A 453 -22.96 20.87 -13.92
C LEU A 453 -23.59 20.95 -12.52
N VAL A 454 -23.00 21.76 -11.65
CA VAL A 454 -23.48 22.08 -10.30
C VAL A 454 -23.47 23.60 -10.16
N MET A 455 -24.64 24.21 -10.27
CA MET A 455 -24.80 25.67 -10.24
C MET A 455 -24.73 26.21 -8.81
N ALA A 456 -23.79 27.10 -8.53
CA ALA A 456 -23.70 27.73 -7.20
C ALA A 456 -24.94 28.60 -6.93
N PRO A 457 -25.47 28.60 -5.69
CA PRO A 457 -26.55 29.50 -5.29
C PRO A 457 -26.07 30.96 -5.30
N ARG A 458 -27.00 31.91 -5.21
CA ARG A 458 -26.66 33.33 -5.06
C ARG A 458 -25.98 33.63 -3.72
N ALA A 459 -24.81 34.26 -3.79
CA ALA A 459 -23.99 34.63 -2.64
C ALA A 459 -24.70 35.59 -1.66
N ASP A 460 -25.64 36.39 -2.16
CA ASP A 460 -26.45 37.34 -1.37
C ASP A 460 -27.38 36.64 -0.38
N PHE A 461 -27.77 35.40 -0.68
CA PHE A 461 -28.68 34.59 0.14
C PHE A 461 -27.95 33.47 0.91
N TYR A 462 -26.93 32.83 0.31
CA TYR A 462 -26.24 31.69 0.93
C TYR A 462 -24.72 31.75 0.75
N ARG A 463 -24.00 31.39 1.81
CA ARG A 463 -22.59 30.98 1.74
C ARG A 463 -22.43 29.46 1.58
N ALA A 464 -23.42 28.66 1.98
CA ALA A 464 -23.48 27.22 1.70
C ALA A 464 -24.93 26.74 1.58
N SER A 465 -25.18 25.70 0.79
CA SER A 465 -26.53 25.16 0.51
C SER A 465 -26.54 23.63 0.56
N ASP A 466 -27.56 23.07 1.22
CA ASP A 466 -27.83 21.65 1.24
C ASP A 466 -28.31 21.14 -0.13
N LEU A 467 -29.07 21.93 -0.92
CA LEU A 467 -29.51 21.57 -2.28
C LEU A 467 -28.33 21.47 -3.24
N PHE A 468 -27.46 22.47 -3.22
CA PHE A 468 -26.18 22.45 -3.95
C PHE A 468 -25.36 21.20 -3.58
N THR A 469 -25.28 20.91 -2.28
CA THR A 469 -24.51 19.78 -1.75
C THR A 469 -25.16 18.42 -2.08
N LYS A 470 -26.50 18.32 -2.04
CA LYS A 470 -27.27 17.15 -2.51
C LYS A 470 -26.92 16.85 -3.98
N ARG A 471 -26.92 17.87 -4.86
CA ARG A 471 -26.56 17.71 -6.28
C ARG A 471 -25.08 17.36 -6.48
N LEU A 472 -24.16 18.03 -5.79
CA LEU A 472 -22.72 17.73 -5.83
C LEU A 472 -22.45 16.25 -5.49
N LEU A 473 -23.02 15.75 -4.40
CA LEU A 473 -22.86 14.37 -3.97
C LEU A 473 -23.59 13.38 -4.91
N LYS A 474 -24.73 13.76 -5.49
CA LYS A 474 -25.43 12.98 -6.53
C LYS A 474 -24.56 12.81 -7.78
N VAL A 475 -23.93 13.87 -8.27
CA VAL A 475 -22.99 13.82 -9.41
C VAL A 475 -21.83 12.87 -9.11
N MET A 476 -21.18 13.03 -7.95
CA MET A 476 -20.06 12.18 -7.52
C MET A 476 -20.46 10.70 -7.36
N ARG A 477 -21.68 10.40 -6.85
CA ARG A 477 -22.22 9.03 -6.76
C ARG A 477 -22.39 8.35 -8.12
N HIS A 478 -22.62 9.09 -9.20
CA HIS A 478 -22.68 8.56 -10.57
C HIS A 478 -21.31 8.57 -11.29
N GLY A 479 -20.25 9.02 -10.62
CA GLY A 479 -18.89 9.06 -11.17
C GLY A 479 -18.68 10.07 -12.31
N ALA A 480 -19.63 10.96 -12.56
CA ALA A 480 -19.41 12.13 -13.39
C ALA A 480 -18.56 13.15 -12.60
N ILE A 481 -17.75 13.95 -13.30
CA ILE A 481 -16.93 14.99 -12.66
C ILE A 481 -17.80 16.22 -12.39
N PRO A 482 -17.89 16.74 -11.16
CA PRO A 482 -18.61 17.98 -10.88
C PRO A 482 -17.95 19.17 -11.58
N VAL A 483 -18.77 19.98 -12.26
CA VAL A 483 -18.40 21.29 -12.80
C VAL A 483 -19.15 22.34 -12.01
N ILE A 484 -18.46 23.05 -11.13
CA ILE A 484 -19.03 24.04 -10.23
C ILE A 484 -18.98 25.42 -10.91
N LEU A 485 -20.14 26.01 -11.21
CA LEU A 485 -20.25 27.38 -11.74
C LEU A 485 -20.59 28.37 -10.62
N GLY A 486 -19.60 29.18 -10.27
CA GLY A 486 -19.61 30.11 -9.14
C GLY A 486 -18.67 29.65 -8.01
N ASN A 487 -17.82 30.56 -7.55
CA ASN A 487 -16.77 30.31 -6.55
C ASN A 487 -17.14 30.81 -5.13
N ASP A 488 -18.31 31.45 -4.98
CA ASP A 488 -18.70 32.12 -3.73
C ASP A 488 -19.44 31.21 -2.74
N VAL A 489 -19.55 29.92 -3.06
CA VAL A 489 -20.15 28.86 -2.23
C VAL A 489 -19.07 28.05 -1.52
N GLU A 490 -19.22 27.84 -0.22
CA GLU A 490 -18.36 26.95 0.57
C GLU A 490 -18.75 25.49 0.34
N LEU A 491 -17.74 24.67 0.08
CA LEU A 491 -17.89 23.24 -0.15
C LEU A 491 -17.71 22.46 1.17
N PRO A 492 -18.28 21.24 1.30
CA PRO A 492 -18.09 20.42 2.49
C PRO A 492 -16.61 20.25 2.83
N PHE A 493 -16.25 20.59 4.07
CA PHE A 493 -14.86 20.63 4.58
C PHE A 493 -13.86 21.38 3.66
N SER A 494 -14.26 22.51 3.04
CA SER A 494 -13.41 23.35 2.17
C SER A 494 -12.04 23.74 2.78
N GLN A 495 -11.97 23.85 4.10
CA GLN A 495 -10.73 24.14 4.85
C GLN A 495 -9.72 22.97 4.84
N GLN A 496 -10.16 21.75 4.54
CA GLN A 496 -9.33 20.54 4.55
C GLN A 496 -9.22 19.86 3.18
N ILE A 497 -10.28 19.90 2.37
CA ILE A 497 -10.37 19.23 1.07
C ILE A 497 -9.98 20.21 -0.06
N GLU A 498 -8.96 19.83 -0.84
CA GLU A 498 -8.54 20.52 -2.08
C GLU A 498 -9.48 20.09 -3.23
N TRP A 499 -10.65 20.72 -3.31
CA TRP A 499 -11.73 20.37 -4.23
C TRP A 499 -11.36 20.53 -5.71
N GLU A 500 -10.37 21.36 -6.04
CA GLU A 500 -9.79 21.54 -7.38
C GLU A 500 -9.16 20.25 -7.93
N LYS A 501 -8.84 19.28 -7.05
CA LYS A 501 -8.35 17.95 -7.44
C LYS A 501 -9.47 16.96 -7.79
N ALA A 502 -10.73 17.32 -7.57
CA ALA A 502 -11.90 16.45 -7.74
C ALA A 502 -13.03 17.05 -8.60
N ALA A 503 -13.07 18.37 -8.75
CA ALA A 503 -14.08 19.11 -9.50
C ALA A 503 -13.44 20.22 -10.34
N VAL A 504 -14.11 20.58 -11.44
CA VAL A 504 -13.74 21.75 -12.27
C VAL A 504 -14.50 22.96 -11.71
N ILE A 505 -13.80 23.99 -11.22
CA ILE A 505 -14.42 25.18 -10.60
C ILE A 505 -14.19 26.39 -11.51
N LEU A 506 -15.27 27.06 -11.93
CA LEU A 506 -15.23 28.20 -12.85
C LEU A 506 -16.18 29.32 -12.39
N LEU A 507 -15.89 30.56 -12.76
CA LEU A 507 -16.78 31.70 -12.52
C LEU A 507 -18.03 31.60 -13.41
N LYS A 508 -19.21 32.00 -12.93
CA LYS A 508 -20.45 32.03 -13.75
C LYS A 508 -20.27 32.80 -15.06
N ALA A 509 -19.49 33.88 -15.05
CA ALA A 509 -19.14 34.68 -16.24
C ALA A 509 -18.38 33.92 -17.34
N ARG A 510 -17.72 32.78 -17.02
CA ARG A 510 -17.05 31.91 -18.01
C ARG A 510 -17.96 30.82 -18.59
N ALA A 511 -19.27 30.83 -18.31
CA ALA A 511 -20.21 29.88 -18.92
C ALA A 511 -20.12 29.77 -20.47
N PRO A 512 -19.88 30.86 -21.25
CA PRO A 512 -19.68 30.74 -22.71
C PRO A 512 -18.43 29.94 -23.12
N GLU A 513 -17.39 29.95 -22.28
CA GLU A 513 -16.13 29.24 -22.52
C GLU A 513 -16.19 27.77 -22.08
N LEU A 514 -17.22 27.37 -21.31
CA LEU A 514 -17.27 26.10 -20.60
C LEU A 514 -17.02 24.90 -21.51
N HIS A 515 -17.68 24.88 -22.67
CA HIS A 515 -17.54 23.81 -23.65
C HIS A 515 -16.10 23.64 -24.16
N LEU A 516 -15.38 24.76 -24.39
CA LEU A 516 -13.97 24.76 -24.77
C LEU A 516 -13.10 24.21 -23.62
N VAL A 517 -13.30 24.72 -22.39
CA VAL A 517 -12.52 24.30 -21.21
C VAL A 517 -12.68 22.81 -20.92
N LEU A 518 -13.90 22.25 -20.99
CA LEU A 518 -14.11 20.82 -20.76
C LEU A 518 -13.46 19.94 -21.85
N LYS A 519 -13.33 20.44 -23.09
CA LYS A 519 -12.62 19.74 -24.18
C LYS A 519 -11.09 19.73 -24.00
N THR A 520 -10.48 20.59 -23.18
CA THR A 520 -9.01 20.59 -22.97
C THR A 520 -8.49 19.52 -22.01
N TYR A 521 -9.34 18.95 -21.14
CA TYR A 521 -8.92 17.92 -20.19
C TYR A 521 -8.55 16.62 -20.91
N SER A 522 -7.41 16.01 -20.56
CA SER A 522 -7.00 14.71 -21.09
C SER A 522 -7.74 13.56 -20.40
N ASP A 523 -7.73 12.39 -21.03
CA ASP A 523 -8.33 11.17 -20.47
C ASP A 523 -7.67 10.76 -19.15
N ALA A 524 -6.38 11.09 -18.95
CA ALA A 524 -5.67 10.88 -17.70
C ALA A 524 -6.17 11.83 -16.59
N ASP A 525 -6.40 13.11 -16.92
CA ASP A 525 -6.93 14.10 -15.96
C ASP A 525 -8.36 13.74 -15.54
N ILE A 526 -9.19 13.33 -16.50
CA ILE A 526 -10.57 12.87 -16.26
C ILE A 526 -10.58 11.67 -15.29
N VAL A 527 -9.70 10.68 -15.50
CA VAL A 527 -9.57 9.53 -14.60
C VAL A 527 -9.00 9.93 -13.22
N ALA A 528 -8.09 10.90 -13.16
CA ALA A 528 -7.54 11.41 -11.91
C ALA A 528 -8.59 12.15 -11.06
N LEU A 529 -9.34 13.08 -11.67
CA LEU A 529 -10.44 13.82 -11.05
C LEU A 529 -11.52 12.87 -10.50
N ARG A 530 -11.95 11.89 -11.31
CA ARG A 530 -12.89 10.84 -10.86
C ARG A 530 -12.36 10.01 -9.71
N ARG A 531 -11.09 9.58 -9.76
CA ARG A 531 -10.48 8.82 -8.65
C ARG A 531 -10.42 9.66 -7.38
N GLN A 532 -10.09 10.94 -7.46
CA GLN A 532 -10.09 11.83 -6.30
C GLN A 532 -11.50 12.00 -5.72
N GLY A 533 -12.49 12.33 -6.55
CA GLY A 533 -13.89 12.45 -6.13
C GLY A 533 -14.43 11.16 -5.51
N ARG A 534 -14.11 10.00 -6.09
CA ARG A 534 -14.45 8.69 -5.51
C ARG A 534 -13.80 8.49 -4.13
N ARG A 535 -12.51 8.81 -3.95
CA ARG A 535 -11.85 8.68 -2.64
C ARG A 535 -12.42 9.66 -1.60
N LEU A 536 -12.84 10.87 -1.99
CA LEU A 536 -13.54 11.81 -1.08
C LEU A 536 -14.89 11.23 -0.62
N MET A 537 -15.64 10.58 -1.52
CA MET A 537 -16.85 9.84 -1.16
C MET A 537 -16.55 8.66 -0.21
N GLU A 538 -15.62 7.78 -0.60
CA GLU A 538 -15.26 6.56 0.14
C GLU A 538 -14.76 6.84 1.57
N ASN A 539 -14.08 7.97 1.81
CA ASN A 539 -13.43 8.25 3.10
C ASN A 539 -14.12 9.34 3.94
N TYR A 540 -14.83 10.31 3.33
CA TYR A 540 -15.32 11.50 4.07
C TYR A 540 -16.83 11.78 3.91
N LEU A 541 -17.38 11.64 2.69
CA LEU A 541 -18.66 12.26 2.35
C LEU A 541 -19.85 11.29 2.21
N ALA A 542 -19.62 9.99 1.98
CA ALA A 542 -20.70 9.10 1.58
C ALA A 542 -21.76 8.79 2.65
N THR A 543 -21.38 8.74 3.93
CA THR A 543 -22.25 8.30 5.04
C THR A 543 -22.13 9.21 6.27
N PRO A 544 -23.13 9.27 7.16
CA PRO A 544 -23.04 10.01 8.41
C PRO A 544 -21.81 9.67 9.24
N LYS A 545 -21.40 8.40 9.28
CA LYS A 545 -20.19 7.96 10.00
C LYS A 545 -18.94 8.65 9.48
N LEU A 546 -18.69 8.56 8.17
CA LEU A 546 -17.51 9.16 7.55
C LEU A 546 -17.49 10.68 7.73
N SER A 547 -18.67 11.34 7.70
CA SER A 547 -18.78 12.78 7.90
C SER A 547 -18.53 13.22 9.35
N ILE A 548 -18.97 12.43 10.34
CA ILE A 548 -18.64 12.66 11.76
C ILE A 548 -17.16 12.40 12.03
N ASP A 549 -16.62 11.29 11.51
CA ASP A 549 -15.19 10.96 11.62
C ASP A 549 -14.34 12.08 11.01
N THR A 550 -14.75 12.64 9.86
CA THR A 550 -14.09 13.78 9.19
C THR A 550 -14.20 15.06 10.01
N LEU A 551 -15.39 15.42 10.51
CA LEU A 551 -15.60 16.64 11.30
C LEU A 551 -14.73 16.65 12.58
N LEU A 552 -14.72 15.54 13.33
CA LEU A 552 -13.89 15.44 14.53
C LEU A 552 -12.38 15.40 14.21
N THR A 553 -12.01 14.82 13.06
CA THR A 553 -10.62 14.81 12.57
C THR A 553 -10.17 16.21 12.12
N ALA A 554 -11.02 16.95 11.41
CA ALA A 554 -10.75 18.33 11.00
C ALA A 554 -10.55 19.25 12.22
N MET A 555 -11.46 19.16 13.21
CA MET A 555 -11.30 19.82 14.51
C MET A 555 -9.97 19.51 15.18
N ARG A 556 -9.56 18.23 15.21
CA ARG A 556 -8.27 17.80 15.79
C ARG A 556 -7.07 18.44 15.09
N PHE A 557 -7.07 18.54 13.75
CA PHE A 557 -5.99 19.20 12.99
C PHE A 557 -6.00 20.73 13.12
N VAL A 558 -7.17 21.35 13.28
CA VAL A 558 -7.27 22.79 13.62
C VAL A 558 -6.68 23.06 15.01
N LEU A 559 -6.97 22.20 15.99
CA LEU A 559 -6.40 22.21 17.34
C LEU A 559 -4.94 21.71 17.43
N LYS A 560 -4.31 21.32 16.31
CA LYS A 560 -2.92 20.84 16.21
C LYS A 560 -2.58 19.62 17.08
N MET A 561 -3.58 18.84 17.50
CA MET A 561 -3.39 17.64 18.30
C MET A 561 -3.06 16.42 17.42
N PRO A 562 -2.13 15.52 17.82
CA PRO A 562 -1.84 14.30 17.07
C PRO A 562 -3.04 13.35 17.06
N ALA A 563 -3.10 12.46 16.07
CA ALA A 563 -4.17 11.47 15.95
C ALA A 563 -4.07 10.37 17.01
N ALA A 564 -5.11 9.53 17.11
CA ALA A 564 -4.97 8.25 17.80
C ALA A 564 -4.07 7.31 16.98
N PRO A 565 -3.23 6.47 17.61
CA PRO A 565 -2.40 5.51 16.89
C PRO A 565 -3.27 4.50 16.12
N GLU A 566 -2.68 3.88 15.11
CA GLU A 566 -3.17 2.58 14.64
C GLU A 566 -3.13 1.55 15.76
N ARG A 567 -4.04 0.56 15.69
CA ARG A 567 -4.05 -0.55 16.62
C ARG A 567 -3.30 -1.72 15.99
N ASP A 568 -2.26 -2.17 16.68
CA ASP A 568 -1.71 -3.50 16.47
C ASP A 568 -2.66 -4.55 17.07
N GLU A 569 -2.72 -5.73 16.46
CA GLU A 569 -3.49 -6.86 16.99
C GLU A 569 -2.63 -7.68 17.97
N PRO A 570 -3.19 -8.14 19.11
CA PRO A 570 -2.43 -8.83 20.15
C PRO A 570 -2.07 -10.26 19.72
N SER A 571 -0.78 -10.51 19.53
CA SER A 571 -0.28 -11.78 18.99
C SER A 571 -0.46 -13.01 19.88
N ASN A 572 -0.53 -12.82 21.22
CA ASN A 572 -0.62 -13.87 22.23
C ASN A 572 0.24 -15.13 21.89
N PRO A 573 1.58 -15.01 21.78
CA PRO A 573 2.42 -16.08 21.24
C PRO A 573 2.36 -17.36 22.08
N VAL A 574 2.46 -18.51 21.41
CA VAL A 574 2.44 -19.84 22.04
C VAL A 574 3.64 -19.99 22.98
N ALA A 575 3.36 -20.27 24.25
CA ALA A 575 4.37 -20.46 25.28
C ALA A 575 5.07 -21.83 25.20
N ASN A 576 6.22 -21.95 25.87
CA ASN A 576 6.94 -23.22 26.09
C ASN A 576 7.37 -23.97 24.82
N LEU A 577 7.74 -23.25 23.74
CA LEU A 577 8.35 -23.85 22.56
C LEU A 577 9.70 -24.51 22.92
N SER A 578 9.94 -25.74 22.45
CA SER A 578 11.24 -26.41 22.58
C SER A 578 12.14 -26.03 21.39
N PHE A 579 13.45 -25.90 21.63
CA PHE A 579 14.44 -25.50 20.62
C PHE A 579 15.56 -26.54 20.51
N GLY A 580 16.08 -26.74 19.30
CA GLY A 580 17.08 -27.76 18.98
C GLY A 580 18.15 -27.29 18.00
N LEU A 581 19.24 -28.06 17.93
CA LEU A 581 20.38 -27.76 17.06
C LEU A 581 20.03 -27.95 15.57
N VAL A 582 20.41 -26.97 14.75
CA VAL A 582 20.28 -27.03 13.29
C VAL A 582 21.40 -27.86 12.68
N ASN A 583 21.06 -28.91 11.92
CA ASN A 583 22.00 -29.71 11.16
C ASN A 583 22.63 -28.89 10.01
N GLN A 584 23.85 -28.39 10.23
CA GLN A 584 24.58 -27.56 9.24
C GLN A 584 24.86 -28.28 7.90
N GLN A 585 24.87 -29.61 7.87
CA GLN A 585 25.28 -30.41 6.71
C GLN A 585 24.38 -30.28 5.46
N GLN A 586 23.15 -29.75 5.58
CA GLN A 586 22.25 -29.52 4.44
C GLN A 586 22.14 -28.05 4.01
N PHE A 587 22.58 -27.11 4.83
CA PHE A 587 22.35 -25.68 4.63
C PHE A 587 23.66 -24.89 4.79
N SER A 588 24.67 -25.28 4.01
CA SER A 588 25.89 -24.48 3.88
C SER A 588 25.60 -23.16 3.16
N SER A 589 26.37 -22.12 3.48
CA SER A 589 26.39 -20.88 2.70
C SER A 589 27.10 -21.11 1.36
N GLU A 590 26.35 -21.58 0.34
CA GLU A 590 26.86 -21.98 -1.00
C GLU A 590 27.68 -20.90 -1.72
N THR A 591 27.54 -19.64 -1.32
CA THR A 591 28.26 -18.50 -1.90
C THR A 591 29.47 -18.09 -1.06
N ASP A 592 30.62 -17.85 -1.69
CA ASP A 592 31.83 -17.27 -1.07
C ASP A 592 31.68 -15.75 -0.85
N GLU A 593 30.59 -15.36 -0.21
CA GLU A 593 30.14 -13.98 -0.08
C GLU A 593 29.82 -13.68 1.38
N MET A 594 30.48 -12.67 1.94
CA MET A 594 29.99 -12.04 3.17
C MET A 594 28.89 -11.06 2.77
N LEU A 595 27.75 -11.11 3.47
CA LEU A 595 26.53 -10.37 3.08
C LEU A 595 26.15 -9.27 4.09
N GLY A 596 26.67 -9.42 5.32
CA GLY A 596 26.42 -8.58 6.48
C GLY A 596 27.02 -9.24 7.72
N PRO A 597 27.30 -8.49 8.80
CA PRO A 597 27.42 -9.08 10.13
C PRO A 597 26.06 -9.67 10.56
N VAL A 598 26.09 -10.75 11.34
CA VAL A 598 24.92 -11.12 12.15
C VAL A 598 24.88 -10.19 13.36
N GLU A 599 23.73 -9.58 13.60
CA GLU A 599 23.52 -8.55 14.60
C GLU A 599 22.40 -8.94 15.58
N THR A 600 22.41 -8.37 16.79
CA THR A 600 21.28 -8.50 17.73
C THR A 600 20.03 -7.80 17.20
N SER A 601 18.86 -8.31 17.60
CA SER A 601 17.55 -7.76 17.23
C SER A 601 17.44 -6.26 17.56
N TYR A 602 16.98 -5.47 16.59
CA TYR A 602 16.83 -4.02 16.65
C TYR A 602 15.52 -3.59 15.99
N SER A 603 14.60 -3.06 16.79
CA SER A 603 13.27 -2.60 16.39
C SER A 603 13.30 -1.22 15.71
N SER A 604 12.44 -1.00 14.70
CA SER A 604 12.32 0.29 14.01
C SER A 604 11.80 1.38 14.93
N LEU A 605 12.40 2.57 14.89
CA LEU A 605 12.03 3.70 15.75
C LEU A 605 10.66 4.29 15.35
N SER A 606 9.60 3.87 16.04
CA SER A 606 8.23 4.32 15.78
C SER A 606 7.97 5.76 16.24
N TYR A 607 6.90 6.36 15.69
CA TYR A 607 6.27 7.58 16.19
C TYR A 607 7.15 8.85 16.20
N GLN A 608 8.23 8.90 15.41
CA GLN A 608 9.09 10.08 15.32
C GLN A 608 8.40 11.32 14.71
N ARG A 609 7.44 11.13 13.78
CA ARG A 609 6.84 12.22 12.99
C ARG A 609 5.48 12.72 13.50
N ASN A 610 4.99 12.25 14.65
CA ASN A 610 3.66 12.52 15.20
C ASN A 610 3.17 13.97 15.02
N PHE A 611 3.95 14.92 15.52
CA PHE A 611 3.63 16.34 15.43
C PHE A 611 3.97 16.94 14.06
N SER A 612 5.04 16.52 13.38
CA SER A 612 5.38 17.07 12.05
C SER A 612 4.35 16.72 10.99
N LEU A 613 3.77 15.53 11.04
CA LEU A 613 2.63 15.14 10.19
C LEU A 613 1.39 16.00 10.47
N THR A 614 1.12 16.27 11.75
CA THR A 614 -0.04 17.05 12.21
C THR A 614 0.07 18.54 11.90
N LEU A 615 1.27 19.11 12.00
CA LEU A 615 1.55 20.53 11.81
C LEU A 615 1.81 20.88 10.34
N ASN A 616 2.63 20.07 9.65
CA ASN A 616 3.23 20.46 8.36
C ASN A 616 2.64 19.68 7.17
N ASN A 617 2.44 18.37 7.31
CA ASN A 617 1.98 17.49 6.21
C ASN A 617 0.45 17.25 6.19
N TRP A 618 -0.35 17.93 7.02
CA TRP A 618 -1.77 17.59 7.18
C TRP A 618 -2.58 17.61 5.87
N ARG A 619 -2.27 18.51 4.92
CA ARG A 619 -2.90 18.53 3.58
C ARG A 619 -2.71 17.25 2.80
N GLN A 620 -1.54 16.61 2.92
CA GLN A 620 -1.23 15.33 2.28
C GLN A 620 -2.09 14.20 2.85
N LEU A 621 -2.30 14.19 4.18
CA LEU A 621 -3.10 13.18 4.88
C LEU A 621 -4.57 13.17 4.40
N PHE A 622 -5.14 14.35 4.11
CA PHE A 622 -6.49 14.47 3.54
C PHE A 622 -6.54 14.24 2.02
N ASN A 623 -5.64 14.86 1.24
CA ASN A 623 -5.83 14.99 -0.21
C ASN A 623 -4.95 14.07 -1.08
N ALA A 624 -4.01 13.33 -0.51
CA ALA A 624 -3.20 12.36 -1.24
C ALA A 624 -3.29 10.95 -0.62
N ASP A 625 -3.09 10.86 0.69
CA ASP A 625 -3.05 9.58 1.40
C ASP A 625 -4.46 9.06 1.69
N PHE A 626 -5.36 9.96 2.06
CA PHE A 626 -6.71 9.73 2.60
C PHE A 626 -6.73 8.96 3.93
N ALA A 627 -5.66 9.06 4.74
CA ALA A 627 -5.57 8.47 6.08
C ALA A 627 -5.40 9.53 7.20
N PRO A 628 -6.36 10.47 7.39
CA PRO A 628 -6.23 11.55 8.38
C PRO A 628 -6.72 11.15 9.79
N HIS A 629 -7.52 10.09 9.92
CA HIS A 629 -8.25 9.76 11.16
C HIS A 629 -7.37 9.12 12.25
N ARG A 630 -6.31 8.42 11.85
CA ARG A 630 -5.36 7.70 12.71
C ARG A 630 -3.94 7.89 12.19
N MET A 631 -2.96 7.45 12.94
CA MET A 631 -1.54 7.55 12.58
C MET A 631 -0.80 6.23 12.77
N ALA A 632 -0.19 5.76 11.68
CA ALA A 632 0.68 4.59 11.71
C ALA A 632 2.01 4.91 12.41
N PRO A 633 2.62 3.94 13.11
CA PRO A 633 3.93 4.11 13.77
C PRO A 633 5.10 4.45 12.82
N TRP A 634 5.03 4.03 11.56
CA TRP A 634 6.00 4.30 10.49
C TRP A 634 5.28 4.44 9.15
N ARG A 635 5.84 5.14 8.16
CA ARG A 635 5.23 5.29 6.83
C ARG A 635 6.20 5.09 5.66
N PRO A 636 5.75 4.50 4.54
CA PRO A 636 6.61 4.23 3.38
C PRO A 636 7.03 5.51 2.62
N ASP A 637 6.37 6.64 2.85
CA ASP A 637 6.68 7.97 2.31
C ASP A 637 7.42 8.89 3.31
N ASP A 638 8.00 8.34 4.38
CA ASP A 638 8.79 9.12 5.32
C ASP A 638 10.05 9.74 4.64
N PRO A 639 10.39 11.01 4.93
CA PRO A 639 11.33 11.79 4.13
C PRO A 639 12.78 11.32 4.29
N LEU A 640 13.45 11.17 3.15
CA LEU A 640 14.87 10.83 3.07
C LEU A 640 15.78 12.00 3.49
N LEU A 641 16.85 11.66 4.22
CA LEU A 641 17.95 12.58 4.50
C LEU A 641 18.92 12.67 3.30
N PRO A 642 19.60 13.82 3.09
CA PRO A 642 20.60 13.96 2.06
C PRO A 642 21.84 13.09 2.35
N SER A 643 22.58 12.75 1.30
CA SER A 643 23.62 11.72 1.36
C SER A 643 24.82 12.06 2.25
N ASP A 644 25.00 13.33 2.65
CA ASP A 644 26.06 13.81 3.55
C ASP A 644 25.65 13.89 5.03
N ALA A 645 24.35 13.81 5.34
CA ALA A 645 23.81 13.88 6.70
C ALA A 645 24.44 12.83 7.63
N LYS A 646 24.67 11.62 7.08
CA LYS A 646 25.33 10.47 7.72
C LYS A 646 26.79 10.68 8.14
N PHE A 647 27.39 11.82 7.76
CA PHE A 647 28.72 12.25 8.22
C PHE A 647 28.67 13.56 9.01
N ARG A 648 27.71 14.44 8.73
CA ARG A 648 27.63 15.82 9.24
C ARG A 648 26.67 15.98 10.43
N GLY A 649 26.71 15.03 11.36
CA GLY A 649 26.04 15.18 12.65
C GLY A 649 24.55 14.84 12.69
N SER A 650 23.94 14.28 11.64
CA SER A 650 22.65 13.59 11.79
C SER A 650 22.90 12.26 12.50
N SER A 651 22.85 12.25 13.83
CA SER A 651 23.25 11.14 14.72
C SER A 651 22.30 9.93 14.73
N PHE A 652 21.54 9.75 13.65
CA PHE A 652 20.50 8.72 13.49
C PHE A 652 21.07 7.36 13.04
N GLY A 653 21.95 6.75 13.83
CA GLY A 653 22.34 5.34 13.68
C GLY A 653 22.82 4.93 12.27
N PHE A 654 23.46 5.83 11.53
CA PHE A 654 23.91 5.57 10.17
C PHE A 654 25.20 4.75 10.16
N ARG A 655 25.23 3.71 9.31
CA ARG A 655 26.43 2.90 9.06
C ARG A 655 26.87 3.03 7.60
N PRO A 656 27.70 4.02 7.25
CA PRO A 656 28.17 4.22 5.88
C PRO A 656 29.23 3.19 5.50
N ILE A 657 29.09 2.62 4.29
CA ILE A 657 30.02 1.66 3.68
C ILE A 657 31.42 2.28 3.56
N GLY A 658 32.45 1.57 4.03
CA GLY A 658 33.84 2.04 3.98
C GLY A 658 34.06 3.40 4.67
N PHE A 659 33.35 3.67 5.76
CA PHE A 659 33.29 4.98 6.45
C PHE A 659 32.86 6.16 5.55
N GLY A 660 32.30 5.90 4.37
CA GLY A 660 31.91 6.90 3.37
C GLY A 660 32.71 6.85 2.07
N ALA A 661 33.84 6.15 2.03
CA ALA A 661 34.60 5.92 0.79
C ALA A 661 33.87 4.99 -0.21
N GLY A 662 32.85 4.25 0.25
CA GLY A 662 32.23 3.19 -0.53
C GLY A 662 33.12 1.94 -0.57
N GLY A 663 32.94 1.12 -1.61
CA GLY A 663 33.72 -0.11 -1.82
C GLY A 663 32.93 -1.18 -2.60
N SER A 664 33.50 -2.38 -2.74
CA SER A 664 33.01 -3.41 -3.66
C SER A 664 33.28 -4.81 -3.12
N GLY A 665 32.22 -5.59 -2.88
CA GLY A 665 32.36 -6.89 -2.23
C GLY A 665 32.51 -6.71 -0.71
N LYS A 666 33.74 -6.79 -0.19
CA LYS A 666 33.97 -6.85 1.26
C LYS A 666 33.46 -5.61 1.98
N GLU A 667 33.84 -4.40 1.59
CA GLU A 667 33.44 -3.17 2.29
C GLU A 667 31.92 -2.97 2.21
N PHE A 668 31.31 -3.35 1.08
CA PHE A 668 29.86 -3.33 0.87
C PHE A 668 29.11 -4.32 1.79
N SER A 669 29.76 -5.41 2.21
CA SER A 669 29.24 -6.35 3.20
C SER A 669 29.32 -5.84 4.64
N GLU A 670 30.13 -4.81 4.93
CA GLU A 670 30.29 -4.30 6.30
C GLU A 670 29.07 -3.50 6.78
N ALA A 671 28.23 -2.97 5.86
CA ALA A 671 27.00 -2.27 6.22
C ALA A 671 25.94 -2.24 5.10
N LEU A 672 24.68 -2.03 5.47
CA LEU A 672 23.56 -1.81 4.53
C LEU A 672 23.77 -0.56 3.64
N GLY A 673 24.37 0.50 4.18
CA GLY A 673 24.60 1.76 3.48
C GLY A 673 23.32 2.46 3.00
N GLY A 674 23.45 3.22 1.91
CA GLY A 674 22.38 4.04 1.34
C GLY A 674 22.21 5.39 2.05
N ASN A 675 20.96 5.90 2.04
CA ASN A 675 20.54 7.15 2.69
C ASN A 675 19.51 6.90 3.82
N TRP A 676 19.39 5.66 4.28
CA TRP A 676 18.56 5.23 5.41
C TRP A 676 19.42 4.75 6.59
N PRO A 677 18.93 4.85 7.85
CA PRO A 677 19.65 4.45 9.07
C PRO A 677 19.84 2.91 9.17
N ARG A 678 20.46 2.43 10.26
CA ARG A 678 20.47 0.99 10.61
C ARG A 678 19.04 0.46 10.73
N GLU A 679 18.76 -0.66 10.07
CA GLU A 679 17.43 -1.27 10.00
C GLU A 679 17.52 -2.79 9.92
N GLN A 680 16.42 -3.46 10.23
CA GLN A 680 16.24 -4.92 10.15
C GLN A 680 14.83 -5.25 9.65
N PHE A 681 14.58 -6.52 9.33
CA PHE A 681 13.28 -7.01 8.86
C PHE A 681 12.76 -8.19 9.68
N THR A 682 11.44 -8.30 9.80
CA THR A 682 10.75 -9.45 10.40
C THR A 682 10.29 -10.38 9.30
N ALA A 683 10.64 -11.67 9.38
CA ALA A 683 10.08 -12.68 8.48
C ALA A 683 8.70 -13.13 9.01
N VAL A 684 7.69 -13.17 8.14
CA VAL A 684 6.35 -13.67 8.45
C VAL A 684 6.05 -14.86 7.55
N ILE A 685 5.95 -16.04 8.17
CA ILE A 685 5.68 -17.31 7.49
C ILE A 685 4.29 -17.79 7.93
N LEU A 686 3.38 -18.01 6.99
CA LEU A 686 2.10 -18.67 7.26
C LEU A 686 2.22 -20.15 6.94
N THR A 687 1.66 -21.01 7.80
CA THR A 687 1.78 -22.46 7.65
C THR A 687 0.51 -23.21 8.02
N TYR A 688 0.25 -24.30 7.29
CA TYR A 688 -0.85 -25.23 7.51
C TYR A 688 -0.38 -26.65 7.17
N GLU A 689 -0.31 -27.52 8.18
CA GLU A 689 -0.06 -28.98 8.05
C GLU A 689 1.20 -29.37 7.24
N ARG A 690 2.24 -28.53 7.27
CA ARG A 690 3.51 -28.68 6.54
C ARG A 690 4.74 -28.58 7.46
N GLN A 691 4.64 -29.14 8.67
CA GLN A 691 5.55 -28.89 9.77
C GLN A 691 7.04 -29.17 9.46
N GLN A 692 7.35 -30.26 8.76
CA GLN A 692 8.74 -30.54 8.37
C GLN A 692 9.29 -29.49 7.37
N VAL A 693 8.51 -29.15 6.34
CA VAL A 693 8.92 -28.19 5.31
C VAL A 693 9.16 -26.81 5.93
N LEU A 694 8.28 -26.40 6.85
CA LEU A 694 8.43 -25.21 7.67
C LEU A 694 9.72 -25.22 8.51
N LEU A 695 10.03 -26.30 9.23
CA LEU A 695 11.22 -26.39 10.09
C LEU A 695 12.52 -26.38 9.25
N GLU A 696 12.53 -27.01 8.08
CA GLU A 696 13.62 -26.89 7.11
C GLU A 696 13.74 -25.46 6.55
N GLY A 697 12.61 -24.82 6.22
CA GLY A 697 12.53 -23.44 5.75
C GLY A 697 13.10 -22.45 6.76
N ILE A 698 12.65 -22.51 8.02
CA ILE A 698 13.19 -21.68 9.09
C ILE A 698 14.68 -21.99 9.33
N SER A 699 15.10 -23.26 9.33
CA SER A 699 16.51 -23.65 9.47
C SER A 699 17.42 -22.99 8.43
N SER A 700 16.93 -22.82 7.20
CA SER A 700 17.65 -22.15 6.11
C SER A 700 17.88 -20.64 6.30
N LEU A 701 17.26 -20.02 7.33
CA LEU A 701 17.47 -18.62 7.71
C LEU A 701 18.57 -18.45 8.79
N LYS A 702 19.25 -19.54 9.21
CA LYS A 702 20.23 -19.50 10.30
C LYS A 702 21.41 -18.58 9.97
N GLY A 703 21.57 -17.50 10.73
CA GLY A 703 22.62 -16.51 10.51
C GLY A 703 22.40 -15.60 9.30
N LEU A 704 21.16 -15.46 8.81
CA LEU A 704 20.78 -14.46 7.81
C LEU A 704 21.01 -13.03 8.36
N PRO A 705 21.87 -12.20 7.74
CA PRO A 705 22.09 -10.83 8.20
C PRO A 705 20.81 -9.97 8.13
N TYR A 706 20.67 -9.06 9.10
CA TYR A 706 19.56 -8.10 9.23
C TYR A 706 18.16 -8.69 9.49
N LEU A 707 18.04 -10.00 9.74
CA LEU A 707 16.82 -10.62 10.25
C LEU A 707 16.62 -10.24 11.74
N ASN A 708 15.47 -9.65 12.08
CA ASN A 708 15.13 -9.21 13.44
C ASN A 708 14.58 -10.36 14.31
N LYS A 709 13.62 -11.10 13.74
CA LYS A 709 12.89 -12.23 14.31
C LYS A 709 12.10 -12.96 13.21
N VAL A 710 11.62 -14.17 13.50
CA VAL A 710 10.68 -14.93 12.65
C VAL A 710 9.33 -15.03 13.38
N VAL A 711 8.25 -14.63 12.71
CA VAL A 711 6.87 -14.78 13.17
C VAL A 711 6.19 -15.86 12.34
N VAL A 712 5.76 -16.94 13.00
CA VAL A 712 5.06 -18.06 12.37
C VAL A 712 3.56 -17.94 12.65
N VAL A 713 2.78 -17.69 11.61
CA VAL A 713 1.32 -17.62 11.66
C VAL A 713 0.76 -19.02 11.45
N TRP A 714 0.30 -19.64 12.54
CA TRP A 714 -0.08 -21.04 12.58
C TRP A 714 -1.57 -21.23 12.34
N ASN A 715 -1.92 -21.59 11.10
CA ASN A 715 -3.29 -21.91 10.72
C ASN A 715 -3.70 -23.36 11.03
N GLY A 716 -2.73 -24.26 11.28
CA GLY A 716 -2.98 -25.66 11.58
C GLY A 716 -3.93 -25.85 12.77
N PRO A 717 -4.72 -26.95 12.80
CA PRO A 717 -5.78 -27.14 13.79
C PRO A 717 -5.22 -27.34 15.21
N GLN A 718 -4.19 -28.18 15.36
CA GLN A 718 -3.52 -28.42 16.63
C GLN A 718 -2.55 -27.27 16.96
N THR A 719 -2.48 -26.87 18.23
CA THR A 719 -1.50 -25.88 18.71
C THR A 719 -0.11 -26.53 18.81
N PRO A 720 0.96 -25.91 18.29
CA PRO A 720 2.31 -26.50 18.34
C PRO A 720 2.88 -26.43 19.77
N GLY A 721 3.16 -27.59 20.37
CA GLY A 721 3.73 -27.71 21.72
C GLY A 721 5.10 -28.41 21.73
N PRO A 722 5.84 -28.34 22.85
CA PRO A 722 7.21 -28.86 22.95
C PRO A 722 7.32 -30.38 22.76
N GLU A 723 6.23 -31.11 23.07
CA GLU A 723 6.10 -32.56 22.84
C GLU A 723 5.88 -32.91 21.36
N THR A 724 5.40 -31.95 20.56
CA THR A 724 5.03 -32.17 19.15
C THR A 724 6.12 -31.72 18.17
N LEU A 725 6.83 -30.63 18.48
CA LEU A 725 7.68 -29.90 17.54
C LEU A 725 8.84 -29.22 18.26
N THR A 726 10.06 -29.55 17.83
CA THR A 726 11.29 -28.87 18.24
C THR A 726 11.70 -27.86 17.16
N TRP A 727 11.80 -26.59 17.53
CA TRP A 727 12.11 -25.49 16.61
C TRP A 727 13.62 -25.33 16.41
N PRO A 728 14.09 -24.96 15.21
CA PRO A 728 15.52 -24.75 14.96
C PRO A 728 16.04 -23.51 15.68
N ASP A 729 17.13 -23.64 16.45
CA ASP A 729 17.87 -22.46 16.92
C ASP A 729 18.65 -21.83 15.76
N ILE A 730 18.12 -20.72 15.26
CA ILE A 730 18.66 -19.91 14.16
C ILE A 730 19.42 -18.66 14.64
N GLY A 731 19.52 -18.42 15.95
CA GLY A 731 20.19 -17.26 16.54
C GLY A 731 19.35 -15.97 16.63
N VAL A 732 18.08 -16.00 16.22
CA VAL A 732 17.09 -14.91 16.38
C VAL A 732 15.78 -15.45 16.96
N PRO A 733 14.95 -14.61 17.61
CA PRO A 733 13.69 -15.09 18.19
C PRO A 733 12.74 -15.67 17.14
N ILE A 734 12.19 -16.85 17.42
CA ILE A 734 11.03 -17.40 16.72
C ILE A 734 9.80 -17.20 17.63
N GLN A 735 8.74 -16.61 17.10
CA GLN A 735 7.47 -16.40 17.80
C GLN A 735 6.34 -17.03 16.99
N VAL A 736 5.54 -17.87 17.63
CA VAL A 736 4.48 -18.64 16.96
C VAL A 736 3.12 -18.13 17.43
N ILE A 737 2.28 -17.72 16.48
CA ILE A 737 0.94 -17.15 16.71
C ILE A 737 -0.09 -18.19 16.27
N LYS A 738 -0.88 -18.72 17.20
CA LYS A 738 -2.00 -19.61 16.85
C LYS A 738 -3.14 -18.78 16.29
N ALA A 739 -3.39 -18.88 14.99
CA ALA A 739 -4.53 -18.19 14.38
C ALA A 739 -5.87 -18.82 14.84
N PRO A 740 -6.92 -18.00 15.06
CA PRO A 740 -8.22 -18.49 15.53
C PRO A 740 -9.00 -19.27 14.47
N ILE A 741 -8.78 -18.96 13.18
CA ILE A 741 -9.35 -19.63 12.02
C ILE A 741 -8.25 -19.91 10.99
N ASN A 742 -8.43 -20.94 10.16
CA ASN A 742 -7.59 -21.12 8.97
C ASN A 742 -8.01 -20.08 7.91
N SER A 743 -7.12 -19.12 7.62
CA SER A 743 -7.32 -18.06 6.63
C SER A 743 -5.97 -17.57 6.11
N LEU A 744 -5.86 -17.33 4.80
CA LEU A 744 -4.65 -16.71 4.23
C LEU A 744 -4.48 -15.24 4.65
N ASN A 745 -5.56 -14.55 5.04
CA ASN A 745 -5.53 -13.17 5.52
C ASN A 745 -4.68 -13.01 6.80
N ASN A 746 -4.52 -14.07 7.60
CA ASN A 746 -3.79 -14.05 8.87
C ASN A 746 -2.32 -13.59 8.74
N ARG A 747 -1.71 -13.76 7.55
CA ARG A 747 -0.32 -13.33 7.27
C ARG A 747 -0.14 -11.80 7.14
N PHE A 748 -1.23 -11.07 6.95
CA PHE A 748 -1.22 -9.60 6.80
C PHE A 748 -1.83 -8.87 8.01
N VAL A 749 -2.18 -9.58 9.07
CA VAL A 749 -2.61 -8.97 10.33
C VAL A 749 -1.43 -8.18 10.93
N PRO A 750 -1.62 -6.90 11.35
CA PRO A 750 -0.56 -6.10 11.96
C PRO A 750 -0.33 -6.52 13.42
N TRP A 751 0.27 -7.70 13.61
CA TRP A 751 0.59 -8.21 14.94
C TRP A 751 1.55 -7.27 15.69
N ASP A 752 1.32 -7.09 16.98
CA ASP A 752 2.09 -6.24 17.90
C ASP A 752 3.59 -6.59 17.94
N VAL A 753 3.93 -7.88 17.88
CA VAL A 753 5.31 -8.38 17.80
C VAL A 753 6.08 -8.00 16.53
N ILE A 754 5.41 -7.51 15.48
CA ILE A 754 6.11 -7.06 14.26
C ILE A 754 6.60 -5.62 14.48
N GLU A 755 7.82 -5.50 15.01
CA GLU A 755 8.43 -4.24 15.45
C GLU A 755 9.32 -3.57 14.38
N THR A 756 9.32 -4.08 13.15
CA THR A 756 10.12 -3.57 12.03
C THR A 756 9.25 -2.98 10.93
N GLU A 757 9.75 -1.95 10.26
CA GLU A 757 9.11 -1.39 9.05
C GLU A 757 9.05 -2.40 7.90
N ALA A 758 10.12 -3.18 7.74
CA ALA A 758 10.26 -4.19 6.70
C ALA A 758 9.67 -5.54 7.15
N VAL A 759 8.67 -6.02 6.43
CA VAL A 759 8.07 -7.35 6.61
C VAL A 759 8.42 -8.20 5.40
N LEU A 760 9.16 -9.28 5.63
CA LEU A 760 9.44 -10.30 4.63
C LEU A 760 8.34 -11.37 4.70
N CYS A 761 7.36 -11.28 3.81
CA CYS A 761 6.37 -12.35 3.65
C CYS A 761 7.02 -13.53 2.91
N LEU A 762 6.89 -14.72 3.48
CA LEU A 762 7.34 -15.99 2.91
C LEU A 762 6.24 -17.05 3.04
N ASP A 763 6.14 -17.94 2.05
CA ASP A 763 5.40 -19.20 2.17
C ASP A 763 6.27 -20.25 2.87
N ASP A 764 5.66 -21.27 3.49
CA ASP A 764 6.41 -22.29 4.25
C ASP A 764 7.29 -23.23 3.39
N ASP A 765 7.13 -23.20 2.06
CA ASP A 765 8.00 -23.85 1.08
C ASP A 765 8.95 -22.90 0.32
N GLY A 766 8.96 -21.60 0.65
CA GLY A 766 9.67 -20.52 -0.06
C GLY A 766 11.19 -20.49 0.13
N ARG A 767 11.92 -21.45 -0.45
CA ARG A 767 13.39 -21.57 -0.31
C ARG A 767 14.17 -20.53 -1.15
N LEU A 768 14.92 -19.66 -0.46
CA LEU A 768 15.76 -18.60 -1.01
C LEU A 768 17.14 -18.60 -0.35
N ARG A 769 18.18 -18.17 -1.09
CA ARG A 769 19.53 -17.99 -0.52
C ARG A 769 19.64 -16.67 0.25
N HIS A 770 20.57 -16.61 1.21
CA HIS A 770 20.84 -15.38 1.96
C HIS A 770 21.23 -14.19 1.06
N ASP A 771 21.98 -14.42 -0.03
CA ASP A 771 22.37 -13.35 -0.96
C ASP A 771 21.16 -12.75 -1.70
N GLU A 772 20.19 -13.59 -2.07
CA GLU A 772 18.93 -13.17 -2.69
C GLU A 772 18.08 -12.34 -1.71
N LEU A 773 17.99 -12.77 -0.45
CA LEU A 773 17.23 -12.07 0.60
C LEU A 773 17.86 -10.72 0.99
N VAL A 774 19.18 -10.68 1.20
CA VAL A 774 19.89 -9.43 1.54
C VAL A 774 19.88 -8.45 0.35
N PHE A 775 19.98 -8.94 -0.89
CA PHE A 775 19.80 -8.09 -2.08
C PHE A 775 18.37 -7.52 -2.13
N ALA A 776 17.34 -8.37 -1.98
CA ALA A 776 15.95 -7.94 -2.01
C ALA A 776 15.61 -6.93 -0.89
N PHE A 777 16.15 -7.12 0.32
CA PHE A 777 16.00 -6.15 1.41
C PHE A 777 16.65 -4.79 1.07
N ARG A 778 17.87 -4.78 0.51
CA ARG A 778 18.53 -3.54 0.09
C ARG A 778 17.72 -2.81 -1.01
N VAL A 779 17.18 -3.54 -1.98
CA VAL A 779 16.28 -2.97 -3.02
C VAL A 779 14.98 -2.45 -2.40
N TRP A 780 14.40 -3.15 -1.42
CA TRP A 780 13.18 -2.71 -0.72
C TRP A 780 13.41 -1.41 0.08
N ARG A 781 14.55 -1.23 0.75
CA ARG A 781 14.85 0.01 1.49
C ARG A 781 14.76 1.24 0.59
N GLU A 782 15.22 1.14 -0.66
CA GLU A 782 15.12 2.23 -1.65
C GLU A 782 13.71 2.40 -2.25
N ASN A 783 12.76 1.49 -1.94
CA ASN A 783 11.46 1.34 -2.61
C ASN A 783 10.33 0.94 -1.63
N ARG A 784 10.31 1.50 -0.42
CA ARG A 784 9.39 1.13 0.70
C ARG A 784 7.91 1.13 0.31
N ASP A 785 7.52 1.98 -0.63
CA ASP A 785 6.16 2.16 -1.11
C ASP A 785 5.73 1.15 -2.19
N ARG A 786 6.54 0.10 -2.40
CA ARG A 786 6.27 -0.98 -3.35
C ARG A 786 6.42 -2.36 -2.70
N ILE A 787 5.69 -3.32 -3.24
CA ILE A 787 5.98 -4.75 -3.02
C ILE A 787 7.26 -5.08 -3.79
N VAL A 788 8.28 -5.61 -3.11
CA VAL A 788 9.58 -5.94 -3.71
C VAL A 788 9.89 -7.41 -3.49
N GLY A 789 9.97 -8.21 -4.55
CA GLY A 789 10.04 -9.67 -4.41
C GLY A 789 10.27 -10.43 -5.71
N PHE A 790 10.22 -11.76 -5.63
CA PHE A 790 10.76 -12.62 -6.68
C PHE A 790 9.72 -13.06 -7.73
N PRO A 791 8.56 -13.67 -7.38
CA PRO A 791 7.67 -14.26 -8.38
C PRO A 791 6.83 -13.18 -9.07
N GLY A 792 7.27 -12.73 -10.25
CA GLY A 792 6.52 -11.79 -11.08
C GLY A 792 5.34 -12.47 -11.79
N ARG A 793 4.19 -11.79 -11.84
CA ARG A 793 2.95 -12.22 -12.51
C ARG A 793 2.28 -11.03 -13.19
N PHE A 794 1.34 -11.28 -14.09
CA PHE A 794 0.57 -10.22 -14.75
C PHE A 794 -0.92 -10.55 -14.83
N HIS A 795 -1.73 -9.50 -14.95
CA HIS A 795 -3.09 -9.58 -15.45
C HIS A 795 -3.06 -9.39 -16.98
N ALA A 796 -4.04 -9.89 -17.70
CA ALA A 796 -4.20 -9.67 -19.13
C ALA A 796 -5.69 -9.47 -19.46
N PHE A 797 -6.01 -8.66 -20.47
CA PHE A 797 -7.40 -8.44 -20.87
C PHE A 797 -7.85 -9.47 -21.91
N ASP A 798 -8.95 -10.16 -21.65
CA ASP A 798 -9.61 -11.03 -22.61
C ASP A 798 -10.52 -10.19 -23.52
N SER A 799 -10.10 -10.01 -24.77
CA SER A 799 -10.85 -9.21 -25.74
C SER A 799 -12.15 -9.88 -26.22
N ILE A 800 -12.34 -11.18 -25.96
CA ILE A 800 -13.54 -11.94 -26.32
C ILE A 800 -14.54 -11.86 -25.15
N HIS A 801 -14.12 -12.31 -23.97
CA HIS A 801 -14.98 -12.40 -22.77
C HIS A 801 -15.13 -11.06 -22.02
N LYS A 802 -14.34 -10.03 -22.40
CA LYS A 802 -14.29 -8.70 -21.75
C LYS A 802 -13.89 -8.74 -20.27
N SER A 803 -13.18 -9.78 -19.86
CA SER A 803 -12.72 -10.04 -18.49
C SER A 803 -11.22 -9.80 -18.33
N TRP A 804 -10.77 -9.70 -17.07
CA TRP A 804 -9.36 -9.76 -16.71
C TRP A 804 -8.95 -11.17 -16.33
N ASN A 805 -7.86 -11.66 -16.91
CA ASN A 805 -7.34 -13.00 -16.73
C ASN A 805 -6.02 -12.95 -15.93
N TYR A 806 -5.81 -13.88 -14.98
CA TYR A 806 -4.55 -14.01 -14.23
C TYR A 806 -3.55 -14.86 -15.04
N ASN A 807 -2.34 -14.35 -15.28
CA ASN A 807 -1.38 -15.03 -16.14
C ASN A 807 -0.12 -15.55 -15.40
N SER A 808 0.05 -16.87 -15.54
CA SER A 808 1.18 -17.72 -15.15
C SER A 808 2.56 -17.39 -15.77
N ASN A 809 2.55 -16.94 -17.02
CA ASN A 809 3.65 -17.20 -17.95
C ASN A 809 4.83 -16.23 -17.79
N HIS A 810 5.99 -16.60 -18.33
CA HIS A 810 7.12 -15.71 -18.49
C HIS A 810 6.78 -14.63 -19.53
N SER A 811 6.82 -13.37 -19.11
CA SER A 811 6.53 -12.20 -19.94
C SER A 811 7.64 -11.15 -19.80
N CYS A 812 7.71 -10.23 -20.76
CA CYS A 812 8.58 -9.05 -20.69
C CYS A 812 8.04 -7.98 -19.72
N GLU A 813 6.76 -8.09 -19.33
CA GLU A 813 6.12 -7.22 -18.35
C GLU A 813 5.46 -8.03 -17.22
N LEU A 814 5.31 -7.39 -16.06
CA LEU A 814 4.60 -7.90 -14.89
C LEU A 814 3.76 -6.79 -14.28
N SER A 815 2.71 -7.15 -13.55
CA SER A 815 1.87 -6.20 -12.81
C SER A 815 1.64 -6.58 -11.35
N MET A 816 2.16 -7.74 -10.93
CA MET A 816 2.03 -8.31 -9.60
C MET A 816 3.35 -8.97 -9.20
N VAL A 817 3.67 -8.94 -7.91
CA VAL A 817 4.72 -9.76 -7.30
C VAL A 817 4.08 -10.55 -6.15
N LEU A 818 4.20 -11.88 -6.18
CA LEU A 818 3.50 -12.73 -5.22
C LEU A 818 4.15 -12.64 -3.83
N THR A 819 3.31 -12.52 -2.79
CA THR A 819 3.74 -12.33 -1.39
C THR A 819 4.34 -13.57 -0.76
N GLY A 820 4.32 -14.72 -1.44
CA GLY A 820 5.04 -15.93 -1.04
C GLY A 820 6.56 -15.80 -1.02
N ALA A 821 7.12 -14.76 -1.66
CA ALA A 821 8.40 -14.20 -1.28
C ALA A 821 8.51 -12.73 -1.70
N ALA A 822 8.13 -11.83 -0.79
CA ALA A 822 8.25 -10.39 -1.00
C ALA A 822 8.46 -9.61 0.31
N PHE A 823 9.24 -8.53 0.22
CA PHE A 823 9.29 -7.47 1.20
C PHE A 823 8.14 -6.48 0.98
N VAL A 824 7.44 -6.15 2.07
CA VAL A 824 6.37 -5.14 2.15
C VAL A 824 6.56 -4.28 3.39
N HIS A 825 6.04 -3.04 3.37
CA HIS A 825 6.11 -2.14 4.52
C HIS A 825 4.95 -2.42 5.52
N LYS A 826 5.20 -2.47 6.84
CA LYS A 826 4.17 -2.78 7.86
C LYS A 826 2.93 -1.88 7.79
N PHE A 827 3.05 -0.64 7.28
CA PHE A 827 1.90 0.22 6.93
C PHE A 827 0.80 -0.52 6.14
N TYR A 828 1.17 -1.38 5.18
CA TYR A 828 0.21 -2.08 4.34
C TYR A 828 -0.53 -3.21 5.06
N LEU A 829 -0.03 -3.71 6.19
CA LEU A 829 -0.74 -4.67 7.04
C LEU A 829 -1.93 -3.99 7.74
N TYR A 830 -1.72 -2.80 8.31
CA TYR A 830 -2.85 -1.98 8.80
C TYR A 830 -3.83 -1.63 7.68
N ALA A 831 -3.34 -1.22 6.50
CA ALA A 831 -4.22 -0.87 5.39
C ALA A 831 -5.03 -2.08 4.87
N TYR A 832 -4.45 -3.29 4.87
CA TYR A 832 -5.12 -4.52 4.47
C TYR A 832 -6.18 -4.96 5.50
N THR A 833 -5.86 -4.92 6.80
CA THR A 833 -6.79 -5.33 7.85
C THR A 833 -7.86 -4.27 8.13
N ASN A 834 -7.47 -3.00 8.26
CA ASN A 834 -8.32 -1.94 8.82
C ASN A 834 -9.02 -1.06 7.76
N TYR A 835 -8.46 -0.90 6.56
CA TYR A 835 -8.98 0.04 5.54
C TYR A 835 -9.53 -0.62 4.27
N MET A 836 -9.07 -1.83 3.92
CA MET A 836 -9.59 -2.58 2.77
C MET A 836 -11.07 -2.92 2.97
N GLN A 837 -11.87 -2.83 1.91
CA GLN A 837 -13.29 -3.20 1.94
C GLN A 837 -13.43 -4.68 2.39
N PRO A 838 -14.21 -4.98 3.45
CA PRO A 838 -14.27 -6.33 4.04
C PRO A 838 -14.64 -7.44 3.05
N GLU A 839 -15.47 -7.12 2.05
CA GLU A 839 -15.84 -8.00 0.93
C GLU A 839 -14.62 -8.61 0.21
N ILE A 840 -13.49 -7.89 0.09
CA ILE A 840 -12.27 -8.40 -0.55
C ILE A 840 -11.65 -9.51 0.31
N ARG A 841 -11.51 -9.29 1.62
CA ARG A 841 -10.98 -10.29 2.56
C ARG A 841 -11.90 -11.52 2.67
N GLN A 842 -13.23 -11.31 2.64
CA GLN A 842 -14.23 -12.39 2.59
C GLN A 842 -14.17 -13.21 1.30
N ILE A 843 -13.80 -12.60 0.15
CA ILE A 843 -13.54 -13.35 -1.09
C ILE A 843 -12.30 -14.24 -0.92
N VAL A 844 -11.22 -13.72 -0.32
CA VAL A 844 -10.00 -14.47 -0.01
C VAL A 844 -10.29 -15.64 0.95
N ASP A 845 -11.06 -15.42 2.02
CA ASP A 845 -11.45 -16.47 2.97
C ASP A 845 -12.29 -17.57 2.31
N ARG A 846 -13.26 -17.19 1.48
CA ARG A 846 -14.17 -18.14 0.80
C ARG A 846 -13.48 -18.97 -0.28
N LEU A 847 -12.48 -18.42 -0.95
CA LEU A 847 -11.74 -19.11 -2.02
C LEU A 847 -10.44 -19.76 -1.53
N MET A 848 -9.98 -19.43 -0.30
CA MET A 848 -8.65 -19.80 0.22
C MET A 848 -7.51 -19.52 -0.79
N ASN A 849 -7.61 -18.37 -1.48
CA ASN A 849 -6.74 -17.98 -2.59
C ASN A 849 -6.73 -16.44 -2.73
N CYS A 850 -5.84 -15.90 -3.57
CA CYS A 850 -5.81 -14.49 -4.00
C CYS A 850 -5.47 -13.42 -2.93
N GLU A 851 -4.90 -13.78 -1.77
CA GLU A 851 -4.48 -12.79 -0.76
C GLU A 851 -3.32 -11.92 -1.29
N ASP A 852 -2.44 -12.55 -2.06
CA ASP A 852 -1.35 -11.93 -2.81
C ASP A 852 -1.86 -10.91 -3.86
N ILE A 853 -2.89 -11.27 -4.63
CA ILE A 853 -3.56 -10.40 -5.59
C ILE A 853 -4.23 -9.23 -4.85
N ALA A 854 -4.92 -9.48 -3.73
CA ALA A 854 -5.58 -8.46 -2.94
C ALA A 854 -4.59 -7.41 -2.38
N LEU A 855 -3.40 -7.83 -1.91
CA LEU A 855 -2.37 -6.90 -1.47
C LEU A 855 -1.76 -6.11 -2.65
N ASN A 856 -1.49 -6.76 -3.79
CA ASN A 856 -1.01 -6.06 -5.00
C ASN A 856 -2.02 -5.03 -5.50
N PHE A 857 -3.32 -5.34 -5.46
CA PHE A 857 -4.41 -4.41 -5.75
C PHE A 857 -4.39 -3.21 -4.79
N LEU A 858 -4.28 -3.45 -3.47
CA LEU A 858 -4.24 -2.40 -2.45
C LEU A 858 -3.05 -1.45 -2.63
N VAL A 859 -1.83 -1.99 -2.74
CA VAL A 859 -0.62 -1.17 -2.88
C VAL A 859 -0.68 -0.35 -4.17
N SER A 860 -1.07 -0.97 -5.29
CA SER A 860 -1.21 -0.27 -6.58
C SER A 860 -2.34 0.78 -6.57
N HIS A 861 -3.43 0.54 -5.84
CA HIS A 861 -4.52 1.51 -5.66
C HIS A 861 -4.04 2.75 -4.89
N LEU A 862 -3.31 2.54 -3.78
CA LEU A 862 -2.83 3.60 -2.91
C LEU A 862 -1.73 4.44 -3.59
N THR A 863 -0.64 3.80 -4.03
CA THR A 863 0.59 4.49 -4.47
C THR A 863 0.59 4.89 -5.94
N ARG A 864 -0.26 4.27 -6.76
CA ARG A 864 -0.23 4.35 -8.23
C ARG A 864 1.13 4.00 -8.83
N LYS A 865 1.87 3.09 -8.19
CA LYS A 865 3.11 2.50 -8.71
C LYS A 865 2.94 0.98 -8.90
N PRO A 866 3.55 0.39 -9.95
CA PRO A 866 3.66 -1.06 -10.08
C PRO A 866 4.65 -1.62 -9.03
N PRO A 867 4.56 -2.92 -8.69
CA PRO A 867 5.55 -3.58 -7.82
C PRO A 867 6.94 -3.62 -8.48
N LEU A 868 7.96 -4.08 -7.75
CA LEU A 868 9.33 -4.21 -8.27
C LEU A 868 9.82 -5.67 -8.16
N LYS A 869 10.11 -6.27 -9.31
CA LYS A 869 10.71 -7.60 -9.35
C LYS A 869 12.21 -7.52 -9.07
N VAL A 870 12.69 -8.42 -8.21
CA VAL A 870 14.11 -8.73 -8.05
C VAL A 870 14.46 -10.07 -8.70
N THR A 871 15.71 -10.19 -9.16
CA THR A 871 16.40 -11.42 -9.57
C THR A 871 15.76 -12.26 -10.68
N SER A 872 16.48 -13.29 -11.13
CA SER A 872 16.05 -14.19 -12.21
C SER A 872 14.92 -15.17 -11.83
N LYS A 873 14.63 -15.42 -10.55
CA LYS A 873 13.63 -16.42 -10.10
C LYS A 873 12.18 -16.03 -10.44
N TRP A 874 11.40 -16.94 -11.03
CA TRP A 874 9.98 -16.72 -11.39
C TRP A 874 8.98 -17.61 -10.64
N THR A 875 9.44 -18.77 -10.17
CA THR A 875 8.67 -19.78 -9.45
C THR A 875 9.54 -20.38 -8.37
N PHE A 876 8.91 -20.79 -7.27
CA PHE A 876 9.50 -21.76 -6.34
C PHE A 876 8.98 -23.14 -6.72
N ARG A 877 9.75 -24.18 -6.38
CA ARG A 877 9.32 -25.58 -6.44
C ARG A 877 9.57 -26.17 -5.07
N CYS A 878 8.60 -26.90 -4.52
CA CYS A 878 8.73 -27.62 -3.27
C CYS A 878 8.88 -29.12 -3.57
N PRO A 879 10.10 -29.71 -3.50
CA PRO A 879 10.28 -31.14 -3.80
C PRO A 879 9.69 -32.08 -2.74
N GLY A 880 9.36 -31.56 -1.56
CA GLY A 880 8.82 -32.32 -0.42
C GLY A 880 7.37 -31.98 -0.05
N CYS A 881 6.65 -31.22 -0.87
CA CYS A 881 5.24 -30.94 -0.65
C CYS A 881 4.39 -32.01 -1.35
N PRO A 882 3.49 -32.73 -0.64
CA PRO A 882 2.71 -33.81 -1.24
C PRO A 882 1.57 -33.28 -2.14
N VAL A 883 1.05 -32.08 -1.84
CA VAL A 883 0.11 -31.30 -2.66
C VAL A 883 0.40 -29.81 -2.43
N ALA A 884 0.24 -28.98 -3.46
CA ALA A 884 0.24 -27.53 -3.39
C ALA A 884 -1.09 -26.93 -3.88
N LEU A 885 -1.53 -25.83 -3.28
CA LEU A 885 -2.79 -25.15 -3.65
C LEU A 885 -2.85 -24.71 -5.12
N SER A 886 -1.70 -24.55 -5.78
CA SER A 886 -1.58 -24.24 -7.21
C SER A 886 -1.75 -25.42 -8.17
N GLU A 887 -1.89 -26.64 -7.65
CA GLU A 887 -2.04 -27.88 -8.43
C GLU A 887 -3.52 -28.26 -8.64
N HIS A 888 -4.46 -27.56 -7.98
CA HIS A 888 -5.89 -27.71 -8.25
C HIS A 888 -6.28 -27.02 -9.57
N ASP A 889 -7.04 -27.72 -10.42
CA ASP A 889 -7.48 -27.21 -11.74
C ASP A 889 -8.25 -25.88 -11.64
N SER A 890 -8.96 -25.64 -10.53
CA SER A 890 -9.71 -24.41 -10.27
C SER A 890 -8.83 -23.21 -9.92
N HIS A 891 -7.58 -23.41 -9.47
CA HIS A 891 -6.72 -22.36 -8.91
C HIS A 891 -6.53 -21.16 -9.83
N PHE A 892 -6.37 -21.42 -11.14
CA PHE A 892 -6.23 -20.35 -12.13
C PHE A 892 -7.56 -19.62 -12.37
N LEU A 893 -8.67 -20.35 -12.47
CA LEU A 893 -10.01 -19.79 -12.67
C LEU A 893 -10.42 -18.91 -11.48
N GLU A 894 -10.20 -19.36 -10.25
CA GLU A 894 -10.38 -18.59 -9.03
C GLU A 894 -9.60 -17.26 -9.07
N ARG A 895 -8.34 -17.29 -9.50
CA ARG A 895 -7.52 -16.07 -9.63
C ARG A 895 -7.99 -15.13 -10.74
N HIS A 896 -8.59 -15.63 -11.83
CA HIS A 896 -9.28 -14.77 -12.80
C HIS A 896 -10.51 -14.12 -12.14
N ASP A 897 -11.32 -14.92 -11.44
CA ASP A 897 -12.50 -14.47 -10.71
C ASP A 897 -12.16 -13.38 -9.67
N CYS A 898 -11.07 -13.54 -8.92
CA CYS A 898 -10.56 -12.56 -7.98
C CYS A 898 -10.24 -11.21 -8.65
N ILE A 899 -9.46 -11.20 -9.74
CA ILE A 899 -9.09 -9.95 -10.42
C ILE A 899 -10.34 -9.22 -10.93
N ASN A 900 -11.33 -9.94 -11.47
CA ASN A 900 -12.59 -9.35 -11.91
C ASN A 900 -13.43 -8.79 -10.74
N LYS A 901 -13.65 -9.58 -9.68
CA LYS A 901 -14.43 -9.17 -8.50
C LYS A 901 -13.78 -7.99 -7.78
N PHE A 902 -12.45 -8.00 -7.61
CA PHE A 902 -11.73 -6.86 -7.02
C PHE A 902 -11.81 -5.62 -7.92
N SER A 903 -11.70 -5.77 -9.25
CA SER A 903 -11.84 -4.65 -10.20
C SER A 903 -13.25 -4.04 -10.19
N GLN A 904 -14.29 -4.85 -9.94
CA GLN A 904 -15.66 -4.37 -9.74
C GLN A 904 -15.78 -3.59 -8.43
N ILE A 905 -15.28 -4.13 -7.31
CA ILE A 905 -15.31 -3.49 -5.98
C ILE A 905 -14.56 -2.14 -6.01
N TYR A 906 -13.37 -2.09 -6.61
CA TYR A 906 -12.62 -0.85 -6.80
C TYR A 906 -13.15 0.06 -7.92
N GLY A 907 -14.07 -0.41 -8.78
CA GLY A 907 -14.60 0.30 -9.96
C GLY A 907 -13.57 0.59 -11.07
N TYR A 908 -12.37 0.02 -10.96
CA TYR A 908 -11.32 -0.03 -11.97
C TYR A 908 -10.31 -1.10 -11.56
N ASN A 909 -9.50 -1.60 -12.50
CA ASN A 909 -8.34 -2.41 -12.14
C ASN A 909 -7.20 -1.45 -11.71
N PRO A 910 -6.73 -1.49 -10.45
CA PRO A 910 -5.68 -0.61 -9.97
C PRO A 910 -4.27 -1.10 -10.31
N LEU A 911 -4.09 -2.35 -10.76
CA LEU A 911 -2.78 -2.88 -11.12
C LEU A 911 -2.14 -2.06 -12.26
N LEU A 912 -0.82 -2.01 -12.26
CA LEU A 912 -0.02 -1.31 -13.26
C LEU A 912 1.07 -2.24 -13.78
N TYR A 913 1.32 -2.21 -15.09
CA TYR A 913 2.40 -2.96 -15.71
C TYR A 913 3.76 -2.30 -15.45
N THR A 914 4.81 -3.12 -15.41
CA THR A 914 6.21 -2.71 -15.37
C THR A 914 7.07 -3.71 -16.11
N GLN A 915 8.15 -3.21 -16.72
CA GLN A 915 9.20 -3.99 -17.36
C GLN A 915 10.51 -3.95 -16.52
N LEU A 916 10.45 -3.37 -15.31
CA LEU A 916 11.61 -3.17 -14.44
C LEU A 916 11.90 -4.43 -13.60
N ARG A 917 13.13 -4.94 -13.75
CA ARG A 917 13.78 -5.87 -12.80
C ARG A 917 14.98 -5.18 -12.17
N ALA A 918 15.14 -5.34 -10.86
CA ALA A 918 16.37 -4.97 -10.16
C ALA A 918 17.34 -6.17 -10.08
N ASP A 919 18.57 -5.95 -10.53
CA ASP A 919 19.74 -6.81 -10.34
C ASP A 919 20.87 -5.98 -9.67
N SER A 920 21.93 -6.62 -9.15
CA SER A 920 23.06 -5.88 -8.56
C SER A 920 23.86 -5.09 -9.61
N VAL A 921 24.35 -3.89 -9.26
CA VAL A 921 25.11 -2.99 -10.14
C VAL A 921 26.37 -3.64 -10.75
N LEU A 922 27.00 -4.59 -10.06
CA LEU A 922 28.17 -5.34 -10.55
C LEU A 922 27.83 -6.74 -11.08
N PHE A 923 26.53 -7.08 -11.17
CA PHE A 923 26.06 -8.34 -11.75
C PHE A 923 26.43 -8.42 -13.24
N LYS A 924 26.95 -9.57 -13.67
CA LYS A 924 27.51 -9.84 -15.02
C LYS A 924 28.64 -8.90 -15.53
N THR A 925 28.85 -7.73 -14.94
CA THR A 925 30.01 -6.84 -15.16
C THR A 925 31.34 -7.57 -14.96
N ARG A 926 32.36 -7.30 -15.79
CA ARG A 926 33.74 -7.74 -15.52
C ARG A 926 34.41 -6.73 -14.60
N VAL A 927 35.02 -7.19 -13.52
CA VAL A 927 35.75 -6.36 -12.54
C VAL A 927 37.23 -6.73 -12.54
N PRO A 928 38.14 -5.80 -12.19
CA PRO A 928 39.57 -6.09 -11.99
C PRO A 928 39.82 -7.21 -10.96
N HIS A 929 40.98 -7.88 -11.06
CA HIS A 929 41.32 -9.00 -10.17
C HIS A 929 41.49 -8.62 -8.69
N ASP A 930 41.71 -7.34 -8.39
CA ASP A 930 41.76 -6.76 -7.03
C ASP A 930 40.39 -6.30 -6.50
N LYS A 931 39.29 -6.61 -7.22
CA LYS A 931 37.93 -6.17 -6.89
C LYS A 931 36.95 -7.35 -6.85
N GLN A 932 36.11 -7.37 -5.82
CA GLN A 932 35.06 -8.36 -5.64
C GLN A 932 33.68 -7.76 -5.93
N LYS A 933 32.77 -8.57 -6.47
CA LYS A 933 31.36 -8.19 -6.64
C LYS A 933 30.62 -8.24 -5.31
N CYS A 934 29.70 -7.30 -5.11
CA CYS A 934 28.81 -7.27 -3.94
C CYS A 934 27.90 -8.50 -3.87
N PHE A 935 27.47 -9.01 -5.04
CA PHE A 935 26.75 -10.26 -5.21
C PHE A 935 27.31 -10.96 -6.47
N LYS A 936 27.69 -12.25 -6.41
CA LYS A 936 28.19 -12.98 -7.59
C LYS A 936 27.05 -13.62 -8.39
N TYR A 937 25.99 -14.05 -7.70
CA TYR A 937 24.84 -14.79 -8.27
C TYR A 937 23.51 -14.08 -7.97
N VAL A 938 22.67 -13.87 -8.99
CA VAL A 938 21.35 -13.19 -8.98
C VAL A 938 20.49 -13.74 -10.13
#